data_AF-G4ZY86-F1
#
_entry.id   AF-G4ZY86-F1
#
_cell.length_a   1.000
_cell.length_b   1.000
_cell.length_c   1.000
_cell.angle_alpha   90.00
_cell.angle_beta   90.00
_cell.angle_gamma   90.00
#
_symmetry.space_group_name_H-M   'P 1'
#
loop_
_entity.id
_entity.type
_entity.pdbx_description
1 polymer ?
#
loop_
_entity_poly.entity_id
_entity_poly.type
_entity_poly.pdbx_seq_one_letter_code
_entity_poly.pdbx_strand_id
1 'polypeptide(L)'
;MTVIRVSPFPRRHTTPDEKFTKSRRHSDGRDNASFLYKFEATRSLPVVDLRQTLSLWLQGPQLNLKFLWWMKKHFGILHLGQVLGTLLTLVVVAAPRNVGLVLGPISVVMSLTSIVSTIGTASIDVLRLLTQHYEFWFFSVANLVTWSLLAFFLADPLRIVSLVPLRLILQLTVSMDANFRTFVVAVRSNILVLVVLMIIAALVFLMNALATLIPFVMRVLYTKRKLFGARSAGSKLVRCQLYRAQLVLRPVRYSRTASLGVETNRRSYVLHKQLGITAPEMSITSGNDTARHHQQITLVALRLSAIDTRNTLLLSWPVQTSGRLSTIKLLGIYATGSAGLALPVVTLGLPPSGAQSSAQYVIPVVGFTLTMAFCSVFACASQRDMLRALLFHNFGFIFSMMHCSVACLCVADMMSWDNRCWAVGSAFVWFVWVQLLDAVTPPVRRQLLFSKVQVVLVLWLLWALMFAVAYASVFIPMERSGLHERDLVHFHVGQNVTVLNTKSILLNRLIIMFFWMQRHAWNVFTGAFTRCWRFLRPPKPSEIPEEEATDPDEEELSTMRGSLEYFCPFETFPGVRRIFSSLRRSSTSGRSTRRVSITGRHRVRRLSSAILLSGVVGPSVKQQQKPRRGAFGQRSCDSQGENDHQTNPKTRSWTNSAPGMVRDE
;
A
#
# COMPACT_ATOMS: atom_id res chain seq x y z
N MET A 1 71.13 40.62 0.52
CA MET A 1 70.87 39.17 0.53
C MET A 1 69.64 38.93 -0.31
N THR A 2 69.87 38.52 -1.56
CA THR A 2 68.88 38.50 -2.65
C THR A 2 68.73 37.04 -3.06
N VAL A 3 67.60 36.42 -2.72
CA VAL A 3 67.34 35.00 -3.01
C VAL A 3 66.61 34.91 -4.35
N ILE A 4 67.35 34.44 -5.35
CA ILE A 4 66.89 34.12 -6.70
C ILE A 4 66.05 32.85 -6.62
N ARG A 5 64.77 32.93 -7.02
CA ARG A 5 63.87 31.78 -7.14
C ARG A 5 63.75 31.39 -8.60
N VAL A 6 64.42 30.31 -8.98
CA VAL A 6 64.36 29.69 -10.31
C VAL A 6 63.00 29.03 -10.49
N SER A 7 62.25 29.46 -11.50
CA SER A 7 61.01 28.84 -11.95
C SER A 7 61.31 27.70 -12.94
N PRO A 8 60.61 26.55 -12.87
CA PRO A 8 60.77 25.51 -13.87
C PRO A 8 59.96 25.83 -15.13
N PHE A 9 60.61 25.66 -16.28
CA PHE A 9 60.04 25.71 -17.63
C PHE A 9 58.84 24.75 -17.79
N PRO A 10 57.73 25.17 -18.42
CA PRO A 10 56.67 24.25 -18.79
C PRO A 10 57.06 23.46 -20.05
N ARG A 11 57.20 22.13 -19.92
CA ARG A 11 57.24 21.22 -21.07
C ARG A 11 55.90 21.31 -21.82
N ARG A 12 55.91 21.91 -23.01
CA ARG A 12 54.84 21.77 -24.01
C ARG A 12 54.83 20.32 -24.50
N HIS A 13 53.96 19.49 -23.94
CA HIS A 13 53.45 18.32 -24.64
C HIS A 13 52.30 18.78 -25.55
N THR A 14 52.59 18.92 -26.84
CA THR A 14 51.58 18.96 -27.90
C THR A 14 51.00 17.57 -28.04
N THR A 15 49.92 17.27 -27.29
CA THR A 15 49.06 16.13 -27.60
C THR A 15 48.13 16.50 -28.76
N PRO A 16 47.99 15.64 -29.77
CA PRO A 16 47.13 15.89 -30.91
C PRO A 16 45.65 15.76 -30.50
N ASP A 17 44.86 16.79 -30.80
CA ASP A 17 43.43 16.76 -31.13
C ASP A 17 42.48 15.88 -30.29
N GLU A 18 42.50 16.01 -28.96
CA GLU A 18 41.44 15.50 -28.08
C GLU A 18 40.20 16.42 -27.97
N LYS A 19 40.16 17.50 -28.77
CA LYS A 19 39.12 18.55 -28.67
C LYS A 19 37.80 18.21 -29.37
N PHE A 20 37.76 17.24 -30.29
CA PHE A 20 36.55 16.96 -31.08
C PHE A 20 35.70 15.76 -30.61
N THR A 21 36.24 14.84 -29.80
CA THR A 21 35.48 13.67 -29.32
C THR A 21 34.76 13.90 -27.99
N LYS A 22 35.13 14.93 -27.23
CA LYS A 22 34.49 15.28 -25.94
C LYS A 22 33.12 15.96 -26.07
N SER A 23 32.85 16.66 -27.18
CA SER A 23 31.58 17.38 -27.37
C SER A 23 30.39 16.44 -27.59
N ARG A 24 30.56 15.36 -28.39
CA ARG A 24 29.45 14.48 -28.78
C ARG A 24 28.94 13.56 -27.67
N ARG A 25 29.77 13.20 -26.68
CA ARG A 25 29.30 12.39 -25.53
C ARG A 25 28.50 13.21 -24.51
N HIS A 26 28.58 14.54 -24.55
CA HIS A 26 27.92 15.38 -23.56
C HIS A 26 26.44 15.68 -23.90
N SER A 27 26.06 15.65 -25.17
CA SER A 27 24.66 15.83 -25.60
C SER A 27 23.77 14.63 -25.20
N ASP A 28 24.22 13.41 -25.48
CA ASP A 28 23.39 12.20 -25.26
C ASP A 28 23.05 11.95 -23.79
N GLY A 29 23.95 12.36 -22.88
CA GLY A 29 23.70 12.26 -21.43
C GLY A 29 22.61 13.23 -20.94
N ARG A 30 22.49 14.40 -21.56
CA ARG A 30 21.51 15.43 -21.18
C ARG A 30 20.10 15.04 -21.60
N ASP A 31 19.96 14.42 -22.77
CA ASP A 31 18.67 13.98 -23.26
C ASP A 31 18.15 12.80 -22.44
N ASN A 32 19.01 11.85 -22.03
CA ASN A 32 18.60 10.72 -21.21
C ASN A 32 18.13 11.10 -19.80
N ALA A 33 18.69 12.16 -19.22
CA ALA A 33 18.27 12.68 -17.91
C ALA A 33 16.81 13.14 -17.86
N SER A 34 16.30 13.67 -18.98
CA SER A 34 14.95 14.24 -19.05
C SER A 34 13.81 13.22 -18.91
N PHE A 35 14.12 11.92 -19.05
CA PHE A 35 13.13 10.84 -19.00
C PHE A 35 13.08 10.10 -17.67
N LEU A 36 14.03 10.40 -16.77
CA LEU A 36 14.11 9.77 -15.47
C LEU A 36 13.34 10.60 -14.45
N TYR A 37 12.38 9.98 -13.80
CA TYR A 37 11.61 10.63 -12.75
C TYR A 37 11.77 9.90 -11.43
N LYS A 38 11.80 10.68 -10.34
CA LYS A 38 11.82 10.18 -8.96
C LYS A 38 10.52 10.53 -8.25
N PHE A 39 10.14 9.69 -7.29
CA PHE A 39 9.05 10.01 -6.38
C PHE A 39 9.53 10.91 -5.26
N GLU A 40 8.83 12.02 -5.07
CA GLU A 40 9.00 12.92 -3.92
C GLU A 40 7.68 13.06 -3.17
N ALA A 41 7.73 13.20 -1.85
CA ALA A 41 6.51 13.52 -1.09
C ALA A 41 6.08 14.94 -1.41
N THR A 42 4.78 15.15 -1.66
CA THR A 42 4.23 16.50 -1.92
C THR A 42 4.31 17.42 -0.72
N ARG A 43 4.28 16.83 0.48
CA ARG A 43 4.32 17.54 1.75
C ARG A 43 5.41 16.91 2.60
N SER A 44 5.97 17.71 3.51
CA SER A 44 6.80 17.19 4.57
C SER A 44 6.04 16.08 5.30
N LEU A 45 6.74 14.96 5.52
CA LEU A 45 6.14 13.82 6.22
C LEU A 45 5.80 14.25 7.65
N PRO A 46 4.62 13.86 8.17
CA PRO A 46 4.25 14.23 9.53
C PRO A 46 5.24 13.65 10.52
N VAL A 47 5.60 14.44 11.54
CA VAL A 47 6.34 13.96 12.70
C VAL A 47 5.34 13.29 13.63
N VAL A 48 5.62 12.07 14.05
CA VAL A 48 4.70 11.26 14.85
C VAL A 48 5.35 10.88 16.16
N ASP A 49 4.65 11.13 17.27
CA ASP A 49 5.08 10.66 18.58
C ASP A 49 4.39 9.33 18.94
N LEU A 50 5.12 8.22 18.78
CA LEU A 50 4.65 6.89 19.15
C LEU A 50 4.46 6.69 20.67
N ARG A 51 4.92 7.63 21.52
CA ARG A 51 4.72 7.55 22.97
C ARG A 51 3.31 7.97 23.38
N GLN A 52 2.69 8.86 22.60
CA GLN A 52 1.31 9.29 22.81
C GLN A 52 0.36 8.14 22.53
N THR A 53 0.05 7.40 23.60
CA THR A 53 -0.87 6.25 23.61
C THR A 53 -2.17 6.66 24.28
N LEU A 54 -3.27 6.00 23.93
CA LEU A 54 -4.58 6.31 24.53
C LEU A 54 -4.55 6.19 26.07
N SER A 55 -3.84 5.19 26.60
CA SER A 55 -3.64 5.02 28.04
C SER A 55 -2.79 6.12 28.66
N LEU A 56 -1.79 6.66 27.95
CA LEU A 56 -1.00 7.80 28.43
C LEU A 56 -1.88 9.05 28.55
N TRP A 57 -2.71 9.30 27.54
CA TRP A 57 -3.61 10.45 27.54
C TRP A 57 -4.67 10.35 28.64
N LEU A 58 -5.24 9.16 28.86
CA LEU A 58 -6.32 8.97 29.83
C LEU A 58 -5.83 8.89 31.30
N GLN A 59 -4.68 8.26 31.56
CA GLN A 59 -4.22 7.94 32.91
C GLN A 59 -3.00 8.78 33.37
N GLY A 60 -2.37 9.53 32.47
CA GLY A 60 -1.12 10.23 32.76
C GLY A 60 0.13 9.32 32.80
N PRO A 61 1.33 9.90 32.93
CA PRO A 61 2.60 9.17 32.70
C PRO A 61 2.87 8.03 33.69
N GLN A 62 2.63 8.25 34.98
CA GLN A 62 2.97 7.27 36.02
C GLN A 62 2.04 6.06 36.00
N LEU A 63 0.73 6.29 35.88
CA LEU A 63 -0.26 5.21 35.78
C LEU A 63 -0.11 4.44 34.46
N ASN A 64 0.23 5.11 33.36
CA ASN A 64 0.49 4.44 32.10
C ASN A 64 1.67 3.45 32.19
N LEU A 65 2.73 3.78 32.93
CA LEU A 65 3.84 2.84 33.15
C LEU A 65 3.38 1.62 33.96
N LYS A 66 2.58 1.83 35.03
CA LYS A 66 1.98 0.73 35.81
C LYS A 66 1.07 -0.13 34.94
N PHE A 67 0.23 0.49 34.11
CA PHE A 67 -0.65 -0.19 33.15
C PHE A 67 0.14 -1.01 32.14
N LEU A 68 1.22 -0.46 31.55
CA LEU A 68 2.06 -1.18 30.60
C LEU A 68 2.78 -2.36 31.24
N TRP A 69 3.20 -2.23 32.49
CA TRP A 69 3.81 -3.31 33.25
C TRP A 69 2.80 -4.40 33.60
N TRP A 70 1.61 -4.02 34.07
CA TRP A 70 0.49 -4.92 34.30
C TRP A 70 0.11 -5.66 33.02
N MET A 71 0.00 -4.92 31.91
CA MET A 71 -0.26 -5.48 30.59
C MET A 71 0.80 -6.51 30.23
N LYS A 72 2.09 -6.18 30.33
CA LYS A 72 3.18 -7.11 30.04
C LYS A 72 3.09 -8.40 30.86
N LYS A 73 2.70 -8.31 32.14
CA LYS A 73 2.57 -9.45 33.06
C LYS A 73 1.35 -10.33 32.72
N HIS A 74 0.20 -9.71 32.46
CA HIS A 74 -1.09 -10.41 32.28
C HIS A 74 -1.49 -10.63 30.82
N PHE A 75 -0.68 -10.18 29.86
CA PHE A 75 -1.00 -10.24 28.43
C PHE A 75 -1.39 -11.64 27.93
N GLY A 76 -0.72 -12.68 28.42
CA GLY A 76 -1.00 -14.06 28.01
C GLY A 76 -2.41 -14.51 28.42
N ILE A 77 -2.84 -14.15 29.64
CA ILE A 77 -4.17 -14.47 30.18
C ILE A 77 -5.23 -13.68 29.43
N LEU A 78 -5.00 -12.38 29.21
CA LEU A 78 -5.92 -11.52 28.45
C LEU A 78 -6.14 -12.07 27.04
N HIS A 79 -5.06 -12.44 26.34
CA HIS A 79 -5.16 -13.03 25.01
C HIS A 79 -5.89 -14.39 25.02
N LEU A 80 -5.63 -15.26 26.00
CA LEU A 80 -6.35 -16.52 26.12
C LEU A 80 -7.85 -16.28 26.34
N GLY A 81 -8.20 -15.34 27.21
CA GLY A 81 -9.58 -14.90 27.44
C GLY A 81 -10.23 -14.39 26.14
N GLN A 82 -9.51 -13.61 25.33
CA GLN A 82 -9.99 -13.17 24.03
C GLN A 82 -10.24 -14.31 23.05
N VAL A 83 -9.32 -15.29 22.96
CA VAL A 83 -9.46 -16.45 22.09
C VAL A 83 -10.69 -17.27 22.49
N LEU A 84 -10.81 -17.58 23.78
CA LEU A 84 -11.95 -18.33 24.31
C LEU A 84 -13.27 -17.57 24.12
N GLY A 85 -13.28 -16.28 24.41
CA GLY A 85 -14.47 -15.44 24.22
C GLY A 85 -14.89 -15.36 22.75
N THR A 86 -13.96 -15.25 21.81
CA THR A 86 -14.22 -15.25 20.35
C THR A 86 -14.80 -16.59 19.89
N LEU A 87 -14.25 -17.71 20.37
CA LEU A 87 -14.79 -19.05 20.08
C LEU A 87 -16.19 -19.23 20.70
N LEU A 88 -16.41 -18.70 21.90
CA LEU A 88 -17.72 -18.72 22.55
C LEU A 88 -18.74 -17.89 21.77
N THR A 89 -18.34 -16.78 21.13
CA THR A 89 -19.24 -16.02 20.25
C THR A 89 -19.73 -16.86 19.08
N LEU A 90 -18.86 -17.70 18.49
CA LEU A 90 -19.26 -18.62 17.43
C LEU A 90 -20.35 -19.60 17.92
N VAL A 91 -20.16 -20.14 19.13
CA VAL A 91 -21.16 -21.01 19.77
C VAL A 91 -22.46 -20.24 20.03
N VAL A 92 -22.40 -19.00 20.50
CA VAL A 92 -23.59 -18.15 20.74
C VAL A 92 -24.41 -17.93 19.45
N VAL A 93 -23.73 -17.71 18.32
CA VAL A 93 -24.39 -17.53 17.02
C VAL A 93 -25.06 -18.83 16.56
N ALA A 94 -24.43 -19.98 16.79
CA ALA A 94 -24.93 -21.29 16.35
C ALA A 94 -25.95 -21.94 17.31
N ALA A 95 -25.92 -21.59 18.60
CA ALA A 95 -26.72 -22.24 19.64
C ALA A 95 -28.21 -21.88 19.55
N PRO A 96 -29.11 -22.64 20.21
CA PRO A 96 -30.51 -22.26 20.42
C PRO A 96 -30.64 -20.98 21.26
N ARG A 97 -31.78 -20.28 21.13
CA ARG A 97 -32.02 -18.96 21.76
C ARG A 97 -31.61 -18.93 23.23
N ASN A 98 -32.17 -19.84 24.02
CA ASN A 98 -32.00 -19.92 25.47
C ASN A 98 -30.52 -20.05 25.89
N VAL A 99 -29.74 -20.85 25.17
CA VAL A 99 -28.32 -21.06 25.46
C VAL A 99 -27.51 -19.81 25.08
N GLY A 100 -27.82 -19.19 23.94
CA GLY A 100 -27.17 -17.96 23.48
C GLY A 100 -27.36 -16.78 24.43
N LEU A 101 -28.51 -16.70 25.12
CA LEU A 101 -28.80 -15.64 26.10
C LEU A 101 -27.81 -15.66 27.28
N VAL A 102 -27.46 -16.86 27.78
CA VAL A 102 -26.55 -17.01 28.93
C VAL A 102 -25.08 -16.89 28.51
N LEU A 103 -24.71 -17.50 27.38
CA LEU A 103 -23.33 -17.52 26.91
C LEU A 103 -22.86 -16.18 26.31
N GLY A 104 -23.78 -15.37 25.80
CA GLY A 104 -23.49 -14.08 25.17
C GLY A 104 -22.70 -13.12 26.07
N PRO A 105 -23.22 -12.74 27.26
CA PRO A 105 -22.53 -11.85 28.19
C PRO A 105 -21.16 -12.39 28.63
N ILE A 106 -21.05 -13.70 28.87
CA ILE A 106 -19.80 -14.36 29.27
C ILE A 106 -18.73 -14.19 28.18
N SER A 107 -19.10 -14.44 26.92
CA SER A 107 -18.23 -14.24 25.75
C SER A 107 -17.73 -12.79 25.64
N VAL A 108 -18.59 -11.82 25.92
CA VAL A 108 -18.24 -10.39 25.89
C VAL A 108 -17.24 -10.05 26.97
N VAL A 109 -17.48 -10.41 28.24
CA VAL A 109 -16.58 -10.07 29.35
C VAL A 109 -15.18 -10.65 29.12
N MET A 110 -15.10 -11.91 28.66
CA MET A 110 -13.84 -12.58 28.36
C MET A 110 -13.06 -11.87 27.23
N SER A 111 -13.76 -11.42 26.18
CA SER A 111 -13.12 -10.80 25.01
C SER A 111 -12.78 -9.32 25.22
N LEU A 112 -13.69 -8.57 25.84
CA LEU A 112 -13.64 -7.11 25.93
C LEU A 112 -12.45 -6.64 26.76
N THR A 113 -12.09 -7.37 27.82
CA THR A 113 -10.96 -7.02 28.68
C THR A 113 -9.64 -6.93 27.90
N SER A 114 -9.38 -7.89 27.00
CA SER A 114 -8.20 -7.86 26.11
C SER A 114 -8.28 -6.75 25.08
N ILE A 115 -9.46 -6.55 24.48
CA ILE A 115 -9.70 -5.53 23.45
C ILE A 115 -9.48 -4.13 24.01
N VAL A 116 -10.09 -3.79 25.15
CA VAL A 116 -9.93 -2.49 25.82
C VAL A 116 -8.48 -2.22 26.14
N SER A 117 -7.79 -3.24 26.68
CA SER A 117 -6.37 -3.10 26.99
C SER A 117 -5.51 -2.88 25.73
N THR A 118 -5.86 -3.55 24.64
CA THR A 118 -5.22 -3.41 23.32
C THR A 118 -5.47 -2.02 22.74
N ILE A 119 -6.70 -1.48 22.84
CA ILE A 119 -7.07 -0.12 22.45
C ILE A 119 -6.28 0.92 23.26
N GLY A 120 -6.12 0.72 24.57
CA GLY A 120 -5.33 1.59 25.44
C GLY A 120 -3.88 1.76 24.96
N THR A 121 -3.29 0.72 24.36
CA THR A 121 -1.91 0.78 23.84
C THR A 121 -1.76 1.37 22.43
N ALA A 122 -2.86 1.75 21.75
CA ALA A 122 -2.80 2.34 20.42
C ALA A 122 -2.25 3.77 20.47
N SER A 123 -1.40 4.12 19.50
CA SER A 123 -0.86 5.49 19.35
C SER A 123 -1.94 6.43 18.81
N ILE A 124 -2.17 7.54 19.52
CA ILE A 124 -3.17 8.56 19.16
C ILE A 124 -2.75 9.28 17.88
N ASP A 125 -1.48 9.67 17.74
CA ASP A 125 -1.00 10.38 16.55
C ASP A 125 -1.17 9.55 15.28
N VAL A 126 -0.79 8.27 15.33
CA VAL A 126 -0.99 7.36 14.20
C VAL A 126 -2.49 7.18 13.94
N LEU A 127 -3.32 7.02 14.98
CA LEU A 127 -4.76 6.89 14.82
C LEU A 127 -5.38 8.16 14.19
N ARG A 128 -4.93 9.35 14.58
CA ARG A 128 -5.36 10.63 14.01
C ARG A 128 -4.96 10.75 12.54
N LEU A 129 -3.78 10.28 12.17
CA LEU A 129 -3.37 10.21 10.76
C LEU A 129 -4.22 9.18 9.99
N LEU A 130 -4.53 8.03 10.58
CA LEU A 130 -5.39 7.02 9.96
C LEU A 130 -6.82 7.53 9.76
N THR A 131 -7.41 8.22 10.73
CA THR A 131 -8.76 8.77 10.64
C THR A 131 -8.88 9.89 9.62
N GLN A 132 -7.78 10.51 9.18
CA GLN A 132 -7.82 11.46 8.06
C GLN A 132 -7.90 10.77 6.69
N HIS A 133 -7.72 9.45 6.63
CA HIS A 133 -7.75 8.71 5.38
C HIS A 133 -9.12 8.09 5.09
N TYR A 134 -9.58 8.26 3.84
CA TYR A 134 -10.80 7.66 3.33
C TYR A 134 -10.86 6.13 3.54
N GLU A 135 -9.72 5.42 3.37
CA GLU A 135 -9.66 3.96 3.54
C GLU A 135 -10.11 3.55 4.95
N PHE A 136 -9.66 4.27 5.98
CA PHE A 136 -10.03 3.99 7.36
C PHE A 136 -11.53 4.14 7.58
N TRP A 137 -12.13 5.25 7.12
CA TRP A 137 -13.58 5.47 7.25
C TRP A 137 -14.40 4.46 6.47
N PHE A 138 -14.03 4.20 5.22
CA PHE A 138 -14.71 3.22 4.39
C PHE A 138 -14.76 1.85 5.08
N PHE A 139 -13.62 1.34 5.58
CA PHE A 139 -13.60 0.06 6.27
C PHE A 139 -14.32 0.10 7.61
N SER A 140 -14.29 1.22 8.33
CA SER A 140 -15.00 1.38 9.61
C SER A 140 -16.52 1.37 9.42
N VAL A 141 -17.01 2.07 8.39
CA VAL A 141 -18.43 2.11 8.01
C VAL A 141 -18.87 0.76 7.47
N ALA A 142 -18.11 0.15 6.56
CA ALA A 142 -18.42 -1.19 6.04
C ALA A 142 -18.45 -2.24 7.16
N ASN A 143 -17.50 -2.18 8.10
CA ASN A 143 -17.49 -2.99 9.30
C ASN A 143 -18.78 -2.76 10.12
N LEU A 144 -19.11 -1.51 10.46
CA LEU A 144 -20.33 -1.16 11.19
C LEU A 144 -21.58 -1.71 10.49
N VAL A 145 -21.77 -1.43 9.21
CA VAL A 145 -22.94 -1.88 8.43
C VAL A 145 -23.04 -3.41 8.43
N THR A 146 -21.92 -4.12 8.23
CA THR A 146 -21.91 -5.59 8.22
C THR A 146 -22.38 -6.16 9.57
N TRP A 147 -21.87 -5.62 10.68
CA TRP A 147 -22.29 -6.08 12.01
C TRP A 147 -23.69 -5.63 12.39
N SER A 148 -24.15 -4.47 11.92
CA SER A 148 -25.52 -4.01 12.10
C SER A 148 -26.52 -4.89 11.34
N LEU A 149 -26.20 -5.29 10.10
CA LEU A 149 -27.01 -6.23 9.33
C LEU A 149 -27.04 -7.61 9.98
N LEU A 150 -25.88 -8.09 10.48
CA LEU A 150 -25.82 -9.35 11.21
C LEU A 150 -26.61 -9.28 12.53
N ALA A 151 -26.53 -8.16 13.24
CA ALA A 151 -27.30 -7.93 14.47
C ALA A 151 -28.80 -7.92 14.20
N PHE A 152 -29.24 -7.23 13.13
CA PHE A 152 -30.62 -7.21 12.69
C PHE A 152 -31.11 -8.62 12.32
N PHE A 153 -30.30 -9.40 11.62
CA PHE A 153 -30.62 -10.78 11.26
C PHE A 153 -30.80 -11.68 12.50
N LEU A 154 -29.99 -11.50 13.54
CA LEU A 154 -30.13 -12.30 14.78
C LEU A 154 -31.37 -11.92 15.60
N ALA A 155 -31.91 -10.70 15.45
CA ALA A 155 -33.11 -10.17 16.09
C ALA A 155 -33.22 -10.35 17.63
N ASP A 156 -32.13 -10.72 18.31
CA ASP A 156 -32.09 -10.99 19.76
C ASP A 156 -31.06 -10.06 20.43
N PRO A 157 -31.50 -9.15 21.32
CA PRO A 157 -30.64 -8.11 21.89
C PRO A 157 -29.42 -8.66 22.64
N LEU A 158 -29.55 -9.79 23.33
CA LEU A 158 -28.44 -10.35 24.12
C LEU A 158 -27.42 -11.07 23.23
N ARG A 159 -27.84 -11.64 22.09
CA ARG A 159 -26.91 -12.15 21.08
C ARG A 159 -26.17 -11.04 20.36
N ILE A 160 -26.85 -9.93 20.09
CA ILE A 160 -26.25 -8.74 19.47
C ILE A 160 -25.08 -8.22 20.30
N VAL A 161 -25.21 -8.24 21.64
CA VAL A 161 -24.13 -7.84 22.55
C VAL A 161 -22.87 -8.69 22.35
N SER A 162 -23.00 -9.99 22.05
CA SER A 162 -21.87 -10.88 21.76
C SER A 162 -21.10 -10.54 20.47
N LEU A 163 -21.71 -9.79 19.54
CA LEU A 163 -21.07 -9.35 18.29
C LEU A 163 -20.16 -8.12 18.49
N VAL A 164 -20.34 -7.38 19.59
CA VAL A 164 -19.57 -6.14 19.86
C VAL A 164 -18.06 -6.41 19.93
N PRO A 165 -17.56 -7.44 20.65
CA PRO A 165 -16.14 -7.79 20.62
C PRO A 165 -15.61 -8.09 19.21
N LEU A 166 -16.36 -8.85 18.39
CA LEU A 166 -15.92 -9.18 17.03
C LEU A 166 -15.82 -7.93 16.15
N ARG A 167 -16.81 -7.03 16.24
CA ARG A 167 -16.77 -5.72 15.57
C ARG A 167 -15.54 -4.91 15.98
N LEU A 168 -15.23 -4.86 17.27
CA LEU A 168 -14.09 -4.11 17.79
C LEU A 168 -12.76 -4.75 17.40
N ILE A 169 -12.64 -6.07 17.39
CA ILE A 169 -11.42 -6.76 16.92
C ILE A 169 -11.18 -6.46 15.44
N LEU A 170 -12.24 -6.45 14.63
CA LEU A 170 -12.10 -6.10 13.22
C LEU A 170 -11.74 -4.61 13.05
N GLN A 171 -12.30 -3.72 13.87
CA GLN A 171 -11.89 -2.32 13.90
C GLN A 171 -10.42 -2.15 14.30
N LEU A 172 -9.95 -2.92 15.28
CA LEU A 172 -8.54 -3.00 15.68
C LEU A 172 -7.64 -3.54 14.57
N THR A 173 -8.18 -4.39 13.68
CA THR A 173 -7.47 -4.84 12.47
C THR A 173 -7.26 -3.69 11.50
N VAL A 174 -8.28 -2.86 11.30
CA VAL A 174 -8.20 -1.66 10.45
C VAL A 174 -7.24 -0.63 11.06
N SER A 175 -7.25 -0.47 12.39
CA SER A 175 -6.35 0.44 13.11
C SER A 175 -5.04 -0.20 13.56
N MET A 176 -4.68 -1.37 13.05
CA MET A 176 -3.53 -2.15 13.53
C MET A 176 -2.19 -1.41 13.37
N ASP A 177 -2.11 -0.46 12.43
CA ASP A 177 -0.96 0.44 12.27
C ASP A 177 -0.71 1.32 13.51
N ALA A 178 -1.77 1.72 14.23
CA ALA A 178 -1.65 2.46 15.49
C ALA A 178 -1.21 1.55 16.65
N ASN A 179 -1.37 0.23 16.52
CA ASN A 179 -1.10 -0.73 17.60
C ASN A 179 0.17 -1.57 17.36
N PHE A 180 1.31 -0.90 17.33
CA PHE A 180 2.60 -1.55 17.08
C PHE A 180 3.06 -2.47 18.22
N ARG A 181 2.59 -2.27 19.46
CA ARG A 181 3.07 -3.01 20.66
C ARG A 181 2.51 -4.42 20.77
N THR A 182 1.24 -4.61 20.40
CA THR A 182 0.54 -5.91 20.45
C THR A 182 0.43 -6.58 19.08
N PHE A 183 1.10 -6.02 18.08
CA PHE A 183 0.97 -6.36 16.66
C PHE A 183 1.07 -7.86 16.34
N VAL A 184 2.01 -8.62 16.93
CA VAL A 184 2.17 -10.07 16.67
C VAL A 184 0.91 -10.84 17.06
N VAL A 185 0.33 -10.43 18.17
CA VAL A 185 -0.79 -11.09 18.79
C VAL A 185 -2.08 -10.68 18.08
N ALA A 186 -2.20 -9.40 17.73
CA ALA A 186 -3.26 -8.90 16.86
C ALA A 186 -3.35 -9.69 15.55
N VAL A 187 -2.22 -9.97 14.88
CA VAL A 187 -2.24 -10.80 13.67
C VAL A 187 -2.74 -12.23 13.93
N ARG A 188 -2.39 -12.85 15.05
CA ARG A 188 -2.89 -14.20 15.40
C ARG A 188 -4.38 -14.19 15.72
N SER A 189 -4.84 -13.24 16.53
CA SER A 189 -6.26 -13.09 16.85
C SER A 189 -7.09 -12.81 15.60
N ASN A 190 -6.55 -12.05 14.65
CA ASN A 190 -7.24 -11.74 13.40
C ASN A 190 -7.36 -12.95 12.47
N ILE A 191 -6.37 -13.86 12.47
CA ILE A 191 -6.51 -15.15 11.76
C ILE A 191 -7.66 -15.96 12.36
N LEU A 192 -7.74 -16.03 13.69
CA LEU A 192 -8.86 -16.70 14.37
C LEU A 192 -10.20 -16.06 14.04
N VAL A 193 -10.29 -14.73 14.12
CA VAL A 193 -11.51 -13.96 13.80
C VAL A 193 -11.91 -14.18 12.36
N LEU A 194 -10.96 -14.24 11.43
CA LEU A 194 -11.25 -14.56 10.03
C LEU A 194 -11.88 -15.95 9.90
N VAL A 195 -11.35 -16.97 10.57
CA VAL A 195 -11.94 -18.32 10.56
C VAL A 195 -13.36 -18.29 11.12
N VAL A 196 -13.57 -17.61 12.25
CA VAL A 196 -14.90 -17.43 12.84
C VAL A 196 -15.84 -16.68 11.89
N LEU A 197 -15.37 -15.62 11.22
CA LEU A 197 -16.14 -14.88 10.21
C LEU A 197 -16.50 -15.75 9.00
N MET A 198 -15.60 -16.62 8.52
CA MET A 198 -15.89 -17.58 7.44
C MET A 198 -17.00 -18.54 7.86
N ILE A 199 -16.94 -19.06 9.10
CA ILE A 199 -17.96 -19.98 9.62
C ILE A 199 -19.29 -19.24 9.79
N ILE A 200 -19.30 -18.04 10.37
CA ILE A 200 -20.51 -17.21 10.49
C ILE A 200 -21.06 -16.87 9.10
N ALA A 201 -20.22 -16.56 8.11
CA ALA A 201 -20.65 -16.30 6.73
C ALA A 201 -21.35 -17.51 6.12
N ALA A 202 -20.79 -18.71 6.33
CA ALA A 202 -21.38 -19.96 5.88
C ALA A 202 -22.70 -20.26 6.62
N LEU A 203 -22.77 -19.98 7.93
CA LEU A 203 -23.96 -20.25 8.75
C LEU A 203 -25.11 -19.26 8.50
N VAL A 204 -24.81 -17.99 8.30
CA VAL A 204 -25.82 -16.90 8.26
C VAL A 204 -26.20 -16.52 6.82
N PHE A 205 -25.63 -17.19 5.81
CA PHE A 205 -25.88 -16.90 4.39
C PHE A 205 -25.59 -15.44 4.00
N LEU A 206 -24.92 -14.68 4.88
CA LEU A 206 -24.39 -13.34 4.62
C LEU A 206 -23.08 -13.42 3.80
N MET A 207 -22.98 -14.45 2.94
CA MET A 207 -21.84 -14.75 2.08
C MET A 207 -21.46 -13.52 1.27
N ASN A 208 -22.44 -12.73 0.82
CA ASN A 208 -22.19 -11.60 -0.06
C ASN A 208 -21.43 -10.45 0.62
N ALA A 209 -21.86 -9.99 1.80
CA ALA A 209 -21.16 -8.93 2.53
C ALA A 209 -19.83 -9.43 3.09
N LEU A 210 -19.83 -10.60 3.74
CA LEU A 210 -18.64 -11.15 4.36
C LEU A 210 -17.57 -11.56 3.32
N ALA A 211 -17.96 -12.04 2.14
CA ALA A 211 -17.01 -12.37 1.06
C ALA A 211 -16.19 -11.18 0.56
N THR A 212 -16.53 -9.93 0.93
CA THR A 212 -15.69 -8.76 0.61
C THR A 212 -14.77 -8.36 1.73
N LEU A 213 -15.26 -8.52 2.97
CA LEU A 213 -14.48 -8.30 4.18
C LEU A 213 -13.36 -9.33 4.33
N ILE A 214 -13.63 -10.60 3.98
CA ILE A 214 -12.69 -11.72 4.06
C ILE A 214 -11.41 -11.47 3.23
N PRO A 215 -11.47 -11.18 1.91
CA PRO A 215 -10.27 -10.88 1.10
C PRO A 215 -9.51 -9.67 1.61
N PHE A 216 -10.22 -8.65 2.11
CA PHE A 216 -9.59 -7.47 2.69
C PHE A 216 -8.79 -7.81 3.95
N VAL A 217 -9.42 -8.49 4.92
CA VAL A 217 -8.75 -8.95 6.15
C VAL A 217 -7.58 -9.86 5.80
N MET A 218 -7.79 -10.81 4.88
CA MET A 218 -6.73 -11.69 4.37
C MET A 218 -5.55 -10.92 3.79
N ARG A 219 -5.80 -9.87 3.00
CA ARG A 219 -4.74 -9.03 2.45
C ARG A 219 -3.98 -8.28 3.53
N VAL A 220 -4.69 -7.65 4.47
CA VAL A 220 -4.07 -6.94 5.60
C VAL A 220 -3.18 -7.93 6.36
N LEU A 221 -3.69 -9.12 6.69
CA LEU A 221 -2.95 -10.15 7.40
C LEU A 221 -1.77 -10.68 6.61
N TYR A 222 -1.94 -10.99 5.33
CA TYR A 222 -0.87 -11.49 4.47
C TYR A 222 0.27 -10.48 4.33
N THR A 223 -0.07 -9.22 4.05
CA THR A 223 0.92 -8.16 3.88
C THR A 223 1.67 -7.94 5.20
N LYS A 224 0.98 -8.01 6.33
CA LYS A 224 1.57 -7.87 7.66
C LYS A 224 2.42 -9.06 8.06
N ARG A 225 2.00 -10.29 7.75
CA ARG A 225 2.79 -11.52 7.92
C ARG A 225 4.07 -11.49 7.07
N LYS A 226 4.00 -10.99 5.84
CA LYS A 226 5.17 -10.80 4.98
C LYS A 226 6.17 -9.81 5.59
N LEU A 227 5.68 -8.70 6.15
CA LEU A 227 6.53 -7.74 6.87
C LEU A 227 7.16 -8.34 8.12
N PHE A 228 6.45 -9.20 8.85
CA PHE A 228 7.03 -9.92 9.97
C PHE A 228 8.17 -10.85 9.55
N GLY A 229 8.02 -11.54 8.42
CA GLY A 229 9.10 -12.34 7.84
C GLY A 229 10.34 -11.49 7.59
N ALA A 230 10.18 -10.28 7.03
CA ALA A 230 11.29 -9.35 6.85
C ALA A 230 11.87 -8.83 8.19
N ARG A 231 11.02 -8.58 9.21
CA ARG A 231 11.44 -8.13 10.54
C ARG A 231 12.30 -9.15 11.29
N SER A 232 12.05 -10.45 11.08
CA SER A 232 12.87 -11.51 11.70
C SER A 232 14.34 -11.48 11.27
N ALA A 233 14.70 -10.72 10.23
CA ALA A 233 16.08 -10.44 9.85
C ALA A 233 16.77 -9.33 10.69
N GLY A 234 16.16 -8.89 11.79
CA GLY A 234 16.75 -7.91 12.73
C GLY A 234 16.37 -6.45 12.49
N SER A 235 15.55 -6.15 11.48
CA SER A 235 15.09 -4.78 11.24
C SER A 235 14.01 -4.38 12.25
N LYS A 236 14.15 -3.21 12.89
CA LYS A 236 13.13 -2.61 13.77
C LYS A 236 12.14 -1.69 13.02
N LEU A 237 12.16 -1.72 11.69
CA LEU A 237 11.25 -0.94 10.86
C LEU A 237 9.83 -1.48 10.92
N VAL A 238 8.86 -0.59 11.15
CA VAL A 238 7.43 -0.86 11.07
C VAL A 238 6.90 -0.11 9.86
N ARG A 239 6.30 -0.85 8.93
CA ARG A 239 5.63 -0.28 7.75
C ARG A 239 4.18 0.02 8.06
N CYS A 240 3.82 1.29 7.99
CA CYS A 240 2.43 1.75 7.99
C CYS A 240 1.82 1.42 6.63
N GLN A 241 0.71 0.67 6.62
CA GLN A 241 0.09 0.19 5.38
C GLN A 241 -1.10 1.04 4.97
N LEU A 242 -1.89 1.51 5.93
CA LEU A 242 -3.06 2.35 5.67
C LEU A 242 -2.64 3.80 5.39
N TYR A 243 -1.63 4.31 6.09
CA TYR A 243 -1.15 5.66 5.80
C TYR A 243 -0.46 5.68 4.44
N ARG A 244 -1.01 6.49 3.53
CA ARG A 244 -0.41 6.69 2.22
C ARG A 244 -0.07 8.15 2.01
N ALA A 245 1.22 8.40 1.81
CA ALA A 245 1.69 9.72 1.41
C ALA A 245 1.34 9.95 -0.06
N GLN A 246 0.94 11.18 -0.37
CA GLN A 246 0.87 11.64 -1.74
C GLN A 246 2.30 11.86 -2.24
N LEU A 247 2.65 11.11 -3.28
CA LEU A 247 3.91 11.22 -3.97
C LEU A 247 3.66 11.93 -5.28
N VAL A 248 4.57 12.83 -5.64
CA VAL A 248 4.63 13.46 -6.95
C VAL A 248 5.86 12.93 -7.66
N LEU A 249 5.69 12.67 -8.95
CA LEU A 249 6.73 12.18 -9.82
C LEU A 249 7.46 13.42 -10.37
N ARG A 250 8.64 13.73 -9.84
CA ARG A 250 9.46 14.87 -10.29
C ARG A 250 10.58 14.42 -11.22
N PRO A 251 10.87 15.17 -12.29
CA PRO A 251 12.01 14.88 -13.13
C PRO A 251 13.30 14.95 -12.30
N VAL A 252 14.22 14.01 -12.51
CA VAL A 252 15.51 13.99 -11.81
C VAL A 252 16.39 15.11 -12.38
N ARG A 253 16.31 16.30 -11.77
CA ARG A 253 17.24 17.40 -12.06
C ARG A 253 18.58 17.07 -11.43
N TYR A 254 19.60 16.83 -12.26
CA TYR A 254 20.97 16.73 -11.77
C TYR A 254 21.40 18.11 -11.27
N SER A 255 21.48 18.28 -9.94
CA SER A 255 22.03 19.51 -9.36
C SER A 255 23.44 19.73 -9.90
N ARG A 256 23.59 20.79 -10.70
CA ARG A 256 24.82 21.15 -11.42
C ARG A 256 26.03 21.24 -10.48
N THR A 257 25.78 21.55 -9.21
CA THR A 257 26.76 21.72 -8.12
C THR A 257 27.44 20.42 -7.67
N ALA A 258 26.83 19.25 -7.82
CA ALA A 258 27.47 17.98 -7.44
C ALA A 258 28.52 17.49 -8.46
N SER A 259 28.67 18.18 -9.59
CA SER A 259 29.52 17.75 -10.70
C SER A 259 30.96 18.28 -10.66
N LEU A 260 31.29 19.16 -9.71
CA LEU A 260 32.51 19.98 -9.77
C LEU A 260 33.75 19.42 -9.03
N GLY A 261 33.74 18.20 -8.48
CA GLY A 261 34.95 17.71 -7.80
C GLY A 261 35.07 16.23 -7.44
N VAL A 262 34.13 15.37 -7.83
CA VAL A 262 34.23 13.93 -7.51
C VAL A 262 34.61 13.16 -8.77
N GLU A 263 35.87 12.70 -8.80
CA GLU A 263 36.45 11.88 -9.87
C GLU A 263 35.56 10.68 -10.25
N THR A 264 35.57 10.41 -11.55
CA THR A 264 34.57 9.68 -12.34
C THR A 264 34.32 8.23 -11.95
N ASN A 265 35.15 7.62 -11.09
CA ASN A 265 35.00 6.22 -10.71
C ASN A 265 33.93 5.98 -9.61
N ARG A 266 33.45 7.03 -8.93
CA ARG A 266 32.36 6.93 -7.92
C ARG A 266 30.98 7.34 -8.45
N ARG A 267 30.85 7.77 -9.70
CA ARG A 267 29.58 8.32 -10.24
C ARG A 267 28.43 7.30 -10.26
N SER A 268 28.69 6.05 -10.62
CA SER A 268 27.65 5.00 -10.60
C SER A 268 27.16 4.72 -9.18
N TYR A 269 28.07 4.72 -8.20
CA TYR A 269 27.73 4.52 -6.79
C TYR A 269 26.91 5.69 -6.22
N VAL A 270 27.30 6.94 -6.56
CA VAL A 270 26.54 8.13 -6.17
C VAL A 270 25.17 8.14 -6.83
N LEU A 271 25.07 7.74 -8.10
CA LEU A 271 23.79 7.60 -8.80
C LEU A 271 22.92 6.52 -8.13
N HIS A 272 23.46 5.33 -7.86
CA HIS A 272 22.73 4.27 -7.14
C HIS A 272 22.31 4.70 -5.72
N LYS A 273 23.13 5.53 -5.05
CA LYS A 273 22.82 6.10 -3.74
C LYS A 273 21.74 7.19 -3.81
N GLN A 274 21.80 8.09 -4.80
CA GLN A 274 20.81 9.13 -5.03
C GLN A 274 19.48 8.57 -5.55
N LEU A 275 19.53 7.50 -6.35
CA LEU A 275 18.37 6.73 -6.78
C LEU A 275 17.83 5.87 -5.64
N GLY A 276 18.35 5.93 -4.41
CA GLY A 276 17.83 5.15 -3.27
C GLY A 276 17.90 3.63 -3.44
N ILE A 277 18.73 3.15 -4.38
CA ILE A 277 18.92 1.71 -4.64
C ILE A 277 19.77 1.09 -3.52
N THR A 278 20.67 1.87 -2.93
CA THR A 278 21.28 1.54 -1.64
C THR A 278 20.41 2.10 -0.53
N ALA A 279 19.92 1.24 0.38
CA ALA A 279 19.19 1.67 1.56
C ALA A 279 19.98 2.81 2.25
N PRO A 280 19.34 3.95 2.58
CA PRO A 280 20.02 4.98 3.34
C PRO A 280 20.54 4.31 4.60
N GLU A 281 21.87 4.28 4.77
CA GLU A 281 22.43 4.07 6.09
C GLU A 281 21.90 5.24 6.92
N MET A 282 20.88 4.98 7.73
CA MET A 282 20.54 5.87 8.82
C MET A 282 21.75 5.83 9.75
N SER A 283 22.72 6.70 9.49
CA SER A 283 23.72 7.04 10.48
C SER A 283 22.97 7.74 11.59
N ILE A 284 22.47 6.96 12.54
CA ILE A 284 22.07 7.46 13.84
C ILE A 284 23.37 8.01 14.41
N THR A 285 23.64 9.29 14.18
CA THR A 285 24.74 10.01 14.80
C THR A 285 24.43 10.03 16.28
N SER A 286 24.90 8.98 16.93
CA SER A 286 24.93 8.76 18.37
C SER A 286 25.79 9.88 18.96
N GLY A 287 25.15 10.98 19.36
CA GLY A 287 25.81 12.14 19.93
C GLY A 287 24.97 12.75 21.02
N ASN A 288 24.92 12.08 22.16
CA ASN A 288 24.75 12.58 23.53
C ASN A 288 23.63 13.54 23.96
N ASP A 289 22.79 14.10 23.09
CA ASP A 289 21.71 14.94 23.60
C ASP A 289 20.50 14.12 23.99
N THR A 290 19.89 14.52 25.11
CA THR A 290 18.53 14.22 25.58
C THR A 290 17.43 14.65 24.58
N ALA A 291 17.80 14.78 23.30
CA ALA A 291 17.00 15.11 22.15
C ALA A 291 15.72 14.27 22.14
N ARG A 292 14.62 15.02 22.22
CA ARG A 292 13.24 14.54 22.18
C ARG A 292 13.13 13.47 21.10
N HIS A 293 12.62 12.30 21.47
CA HIS A 293 12.50 11.11 20.61
C HIS A 293 11.41 11.28 19.54
N HIS A 294 11.44 12.38 18.80
CA HIS A 294 10.59 12.61 17.65
C HIS A 294 11.09 11.70 16.53
N GLN A 295 10.29 10.69 16.20
CA GLN A 295 10.59 9.84 15.06
C GLN A 295 10.07 10.52 13.82
N GLN A 296 11.01 10.97 12.99
CA GLN A 296 10.66 11.41 11.66
C GLN A 296 10.28 10.18 10.83
N ILE A 297 9.08 10.18 10.29
CA ILE A 297 8.68 9.13 9.37
C ILE A 297 9.52 9.27 8.10
N THR A 298 10.12 8.18 7.67
CA THR A 298 10.90 8.14 6.43
C THR A 298 10.09 7.50 5.33
N LEU A 299 10.16 8.06 4.13
CA LEU A 299 9.61 7.41 2.96
C LEU A 299 10.40 6.13 2.70
N VAL A 300 9.70 5.01 2.60
CA VAL A 300 10.33 3.76 2.14
C VAL A 300 10.87 4.05 0.76
N ALA A 301 12.15 3.76 0.53
CA ALA A 301 12.65 3.70 -0.84
C ALA A 301 11.73 2.75 -1.61
N LEU A 302 10.86 3.32 -2.43
CA LEU A 302 10.00 2.52 -3.29
C LEU A 302 10.94 1.67 -4.13
N ARG A 303 10.59 0.39 -4.34
CA ARG A 303 11.36 -0.47 -5.25
C ARG A 303 11.47 0.15 -6.66
N LEU A 304 10.59 1.10 -6.99
CA LEU A 304 10.66 1.98 -8.14
C LEU A 304 11.05 3.40 -7.71
N SER A 305 12.26 3.56 -7.18
CA SER A 305 12.77 4.88 -6.77
C SER A 305 13.00 5.82 -7.95
N ALA A 306 13.27 5.24 -9.12
CA ALA A 306 13.27 5.95 -10.38
C ALA A 306 12.50 5.17 -11.45
N ILE A 307 11.75 5.91 -12.26
CA ILE A 307 10.97 5.38 -13.37
C ILE A 307 11.52 5.99 -14.65
N ASP A 308 11.89 5.12 -15.58
CA ASP A 308 12.15 5.52 -16.96
C ASP A 308 10.81 5.59 -17.71
N THR A 309 10.46 6.80 -18.13
CA THR A 309 9.21 7.08 -18.86
C THR A 309 9.21 6.52 -20.28
N ARG A 310 10.37 6.16 -20.85
CA ARG A 310 10.48 5.54 -22.18
C ARG A 310 10.03 4.09 -22.20
N ASN A 311 10.07 3.39 -21.06
CA ASN A 311 9.65 1.99 -20.93
C ASN A 311 8.11 1.86 -20.90
N THR A 312 7.47 2.28 -21.98
CA THR A 312 6.03 2.13 -22.23
C THR A 312 5.69 0.71 -22.70
N LEU A 313 4.40 0.33 -22.65
CA LEU A 313 3.96 -1.01 -23.06
C LEU A 313 4.22 -1.24 -24.56
N LEU A 314 3.95 -0.24 -25.39
CA LEU A 314 4.34 -0.23 -26.79
C LEU A 314 5.71 0.41 -26.91
N LEU A 315 6.77 -0.40 -27.09
CA LEU A 315 8.15 0.09 -27.17
C LEU A 315 8.35 1.19 -28.23
N SER A 316 7.52 1.21 -29.27
CA SER A 316 7.56 2.20 -30.34
C SER A 316 6.79 3.49 -30.02
N TRP A 317 6.24 3.67 -28.82
CA TRP A 317 5.55 4.90 -28.47
C TRP A 317 6.54 6.07 -28.48
N PRO A 318 6.34 7.08 -29.34
CA PRO A 318 7.29 8.18 -29.47
C PRO A 318 7.16 9.13 -28.28
N VAL A 319 7.91 8.86 -27.20
CA VAL A 319 8.00 9.78 -26.07
C VAL A 319 8.88 10.98 -26.48
N GLN A 320 8.29 11.95 -27.18
CA GLN A 320 8.93 13.24 -27.45
C GLN A 320 8.76 14.15 -26.22
N THR A 321 9.87 14.71 -25.72
CA THR A 321 9.87 15.58 -24.53
C THR A 321 9.13 16.91 -24.75
N SER A 322 9.06 17.39 -25.98
CA SER A 322 8.44 18.68 -26.33
C SER A 322 7.34 18.60 -27.39
N GLY A 323 7.19 17.46 -28.08
CA GLY A 323 6.22 17.30 -29.16
C GLY A 323 4.82 16.97 -28.65
N ARG A 324 3.84 17.84 -28.93
CA ARG A 324 2.41 17.50 -28.82
C ARG A 324 2.04 16.55 -29.96
N LEU A 325 1.14 15.61 -29.71
CA LEU A 325 0.51 14.86 -30.81
C LEU A 325 -0.23 15.84 -31.73
N SER A 326 -0.21 15.56 -33.04
CA SER A 326 -0.96 16.36 -34.01
C SER A 326 -2.42 16.49 -33.58
N THR A 327 -2.95 17.72 -33.60
CA THR A 327 -4.32 18.03 -33.18
C THR A 327 -5.35 17.16 -33.89
N ILE A 328 -5.11 16.79 -35.15
CA ILE A 328 -6.01 15.91 -35.92
C ILE A 328 -6.06 14.51 -35.33
N LYS A 329 -4.89 13.92 -34.98
CA LYS A 329 -4.83 12.60 -34.34
C LYS A 329 -5.51 12.64 -32.97
N LEU A 330 -5.28 13.72 -32.23
CA LEU A 330 -5.87 13.93 -30.93
C LEU A 330 -7.40 14.02 -31.00
N LEU A 331 -7.91 14.84 -31.92
CA LEU A 331 -9.34 14.98 -32.18
C LEU A 331 -9.96 13.63 -32.57
N GLY A 332 -9.29 12.85 -33.42
CA GLY A 332 -9.74 11.50 -33.80
C GLY A 332 -9.83 10.55 -32.61
N ILE A 333 -8.82 10.54 -31.72
CA ILE A 333 -8.84 9.73 -30.49
C ILE A 333 -10.01 10.14 -29.59
N TYR A 334 -10.20 11.44 -29.32
CA TYR A 334 -11.28 11.89 -28.43
C TYR A 334 -12.68 11.78 -29.04
N ALA A 335 -12.83 11.94 -30.36
CA ALA A 335 -14.07 11.65 -31.07
C ALA A 335 -14.42 10.15 -30.94
N THR A 336 -13.44 9.27 -31.13
CA THR A 336 -13.56 7.82 -30.92
C THR A 336 -13.97 7.49 -29.49
N GLY A 337 -13.31 8.10 -28.49
CA GLY A 337 -13.65 7.93 -27.08
C GLY A 337 -15.05 8.42 -26.72
N SER A 338 -15.44 9.60 -27.23
CA SER A 338 -16.78 10.17 -27.01
C SER A 338 -17.88 9.29 -27.62
N ALA A 339 -17.67 8.82 -28.86
CA ALA A 339 -18.59 7.90 -29.53
C ALA A 339 -18.66 6.53 -28.81
N GLY A 340 -17.51 5.97 -28.41
CA GLY A 340 -17.44 4.75 -27.60
C GLY A 340 -18.09 4.87 -26.23
N LEU A 341 -18.24 6.08 -25.69
CA LEU A 341 -18.94 6.34 -24.45
C LEU A 341 -20.45 6.55 -24.65
N ALA A 342 -20.86 7.22 -25.72
CA ALA A 342 -22.28 7.49 -26.02
C ALA A 342 -23.04 6.25 -26.53
N LEU A 343 -22.46 5.47 -27.45
CA LEU A 343 -23.13 4.32 -28.07
C LEU A 343 -23.54 3.21 -27.08
N PRO A 344 -22.75 2.85 -26.05
CA PRO A 344 -23.19 1.92 -25.00
C PRO A 344 -24.40 2.43 -24.21
N VAL A 345 -24.49 3.74 -23.96
CA VAL A 345 -25.63 4.33 -23.25
C VAL A 345 -26.89 4.21 -24.10
N VAL A 346 -26.78 4.53 -25.40
CA VAL A 346 -27.87 4.34 -26.37
C VAL A 346 -28.29 2.87 -26.44
N THR A 347 -27.31 1.96 -26.50
CA THR A 347 -27.54 0.51 -26.55
C THR A 347 -28.35 0.01 -25.36
N LEU A 348 -28.07 0.50 -24.15
CA LEU A 348 -28.78 0.09 -22.94
C LEU A 348 -30.23 0.60 -22.88
N GLY A 349 -30.54 1.66 -23.63
CA GLY A 349 -31.90 2.19 -23.78
C GLY A 349 -32.74 1.47 -24.84
N LEU A 350 -32.15 0.57 -25.64
CA LEU A 350 -32.88 -0.19 -26.64
C LEU A 350 -33.79 -1.24 -25.98
N PRO A 351 -35.03 -1.45 -26.50
CA PRO A 351 -35.96 -2.42 -25.95
C PRO A 351 -35.41 -3.85 -26.05
N PRO A 352 -35.76 -4.74 -25.11
CA PRO A 352 -35.35 -6.15 -25.15
C PRO A 352 -35.90 -6.84 -26.41
N SER A 353 -35.03 -7.63 -27.02
CA SER A 353 -35.14 -8.25 -28.34
C SER A 353 -36.34 -9.19 -28.54
N GLY A 354 -37.48 -8.66 -29.00
CA GLY A 354 -38.60 -9.47 -29.50
C GLY A 354 -38.53 -9.80 -31.00
N ALA A 355 -37.89 -8.94 -31.81
CA ALA A 355 -37.68 -9.14 -33.25
C ALA A 355 -36.46 -8.34 -33.71
N GLN A 356 -35.27 -8.97 -33.66
CA GLN A 356 -34.02 -8.27 -33.94
C GLN A 356 -33.80 -8.12 -35.45
N SER A 357 -33.78 -6.88 -35.94
CA SER A 357 -33.19 -6.60 -37.26
C SER A 357 -31.67 -6.62 -37.14
N SER A 358 -30.97 -7.10 -38.17
CA SER A 358 -29.50 -7.14 -38.21
C SER A 358 -28.84 -5.78 -37.91
N ALA A 359 -29.55 -4.67 -38.20
CA ALA A 359 -29.11 -3.32 -37.88
C ALA A 359 -28.94 -3.06 -36.37
N GLN A 360 -29.72 -3.72 -35.49
CA GLN A 360 -29.64 -3.52 -34.04
C GLN A 360 -28.36 -4.10 -33.43
N TYR A 361 -27.70 -5.07 -34.09
CA TYR A 361 -26.42 -5.63 -33.65
C TYR A 361 -25.23 -4.71 -33.93
N VAL A 362 -25.34 -3.82 -34.92
CA VAL A 362 -24.22 -2.99 -35.38
C VAL A 362 -23.85 -1.95 -34.32
N ILE A 363 -24.86 -1.29 -33.73
CA ILE A 363 -24.65 -0.19 -32.78
C ILE A 363 -23.85 -0.63 -31.53
N PRO A 364 -24.19 -1.73 -30.83
CA PRO A 364 -23.46 -2.18 -29.65
C PRO A 364 -22.02 -2.60 -29.95
N VAL A 365 -21.80 -3.30 -31.08
CA VAL A 365 -20.48 -3.78 -31.50
C VAL A 365 -19.59 -2.61 -31.90
N VAL A 366 -20.12 -1.65 -32.64
CA VAL A 366 -19.39 -0.41 -32.98
C VAL A 366 -19.06 0.37 -31.69
N GLY A 367 -20.01 0.51 -30.76
CA GLY A 367 -19.75 1.15 -29.47
C GLY A 367 -18.62 0.48 -28.68
N PHE A 368 -18.63 -0.85 -28.58
CA PHE A 368 -17.60 -1.61 -27.88
C PHE A 368 -16.22 -1.51 -28.56
N THR A 369 -16.18 -1.62 -29.89
CA THR A 369 -14.91 -1.54 -30.65
C THR A 369 -14.28 -0.16 -30.56
N LEU A 370 -15.06 0.93 -30.61
CA LEU A 370 -14.57 2.29 -30.41
C LEU A 370 -14.02 2.50 -28.98
N THR A 371 -14.70 1.97 -27.95
CA THR A 371 -14.17 1.98 -26.58
C THR A 371 -12.85 1.23 -26.47
N MET A 372 -12.77 0.03 -27.02
CA MET A 372 -11.54 -0.76 -27.03
C MET A 372 -10.40 -0.04 -27.75
N ALA A 373 -10.67 0.57 -28.91
CA ALA A 373 -9.70 1.36 -29.65
C ALA A 373 -9.18 2.53 -28.79
N PHE A 374 -10.06 3.33 -28.20
CA PHE A 374 -9.66 4.43 -27.32
C PHE A 374 -8.83 3.97 -26.11
N CYS A 375 -9.33 2.99 -25.36
CA CYS A 375 -8.66 2.50 -24.16
C CYS A 375 -7.31 1.82 -24.47
N SER A 376 -7.19 1.16 -25.62
CA SER A 376 -5.94 0.52 -26.06
C SER A 376 -4.81 1.53 -26.30
N VAL A 377 -5.12 2.74 -26.80
CA VAL A 377 -4.12 3.80 -26.97
C VAL A 377 -3.49 4.18 -25.63
N PHE A 378 -4.31 4.38 -24.60
CA PHE A 378 -3.82 4.69 -23.25
C PHE A 378 -3.10 3.51 -22.60
N ALA A 379 -3.56 2.27 -22.83
CA ALA A 379 -2.89 1.06 -22.36
C ALA A 379 -1.50 0.90 -22.99
N CYS A 380 -1.36 1.18 -24.30
CA CYS A 380 -0.08 1.17 -25.01
C CYS A 380 0.88 2.25 -24.51
N ALA A 381 0.35 3.42 -24.15
CA ALA A 381 1.11 4.55 -23.65
C ALA A 381 1.46 4.45 -22.15
N SER A 382 0.92 3.45 -21.44
CA SER A 382 1.18 3.24 -20.01
C SER A 382 2.61 2.71 -19.76
N GLN A 383 3.22 3.12 -18.65
CA GLN A 383 4.56 2.67 -18.27
C GLN A 383 4.52 1.22 -17.78
N ARG A 384 5.40 0.36 -18.31
CA ARG A 384 5.33 -1.10 -18.15
C ARG A 384 5.52 -1.56 -16.70
N ASP A 385 6.43 -0.94 -15.97
CA ASP A 385 6.77 -1.37 -14.60
C ASP A 385 5.72 -0.92 -13.58
N MET A 386 5.14 0.26 -13.79
CA MET A 386 4.00 0.80 -13.08
C MET A 386 2.77 -0.03 -13.34
N LEU A 387 2.51 -0.37 -14.60
CA LEU A 387 1.42 -1.25 -14.98
C LEU A 387 1.57 -2.61 -14.29
N ARG A 388 2.75 -3.23 -14.33
CA ARG A 388 3.03 -4.48 -13.60
C ARG A 388 2.85 -4.32 -12.10
N ALA A 389 3.35 -3.24 -11.50
CA ALA A 389 3.18 -2.98 -10.08
C ALA A 389 1.69 -2.80 -9.71
N LEU A 390 0.91 -2.15 -10.57
CA LEU A 390 -0.50 -1.92 -10.37
C LEU A 390 -1.31 -3.20 -10.57
N LEU A 391 -1.08 -3.95 -11.66
CA LEU A 391 -1.77 -5.20 -11.95
C LEU A 391 -1.45 -6.31 -10.93
N PHE A 392 -0.18 -6.50 -10.57
CA PHE A 392 0.26 -7.65 -9.76
C PHE A 392 0.51 -7.35 -8.28
N HIS A 393 0.75 -6.09 -7.91
CA HIS A 393 1.07 -5.73 -6.53
C HIS A 393 0.03 -4.82 -5.87
N ASN A 394 -0.80 -4.10 -6.63
CA ASN A 394 -1.87 -3.31 -6.06
C ASN A 394 -3.16 -4.14 -5.93
N PHE A 395 -3.37 -4.75 -4.76
CA PHE A 395 -4.63 -5.44 -4.47
C PHE A 395 -5.86 -4.54 -4.64
N GLY A 396 -5.76 -3.22 -4.45
CA GLY A 396 -6.91 -2.34 -4.68
C GLY A 396 -7.42 -2.44 -6.12
N PHE A 397 -6.50 -2.58 -7.07
CA PHE A 397 -6.82 -2.82 -8.48
C PHE A 397 -7.49 -4.18 -8.68
N ILE A 398 -6.83 -5.27 -8.25
CA ILE A 398 -7.33 -6.64 -8.42
C ILE A 398 -8.70 -6.82 -7.76
N PHE A 399 -8.87 -6.29 -6.54
CA PHE A 399 -10.11 -6.33 -5.78
C PHE A 399 -11.25 -5.64 -6.54
N SER A 400 -11.02 -4.42 -7.00
CA SER A 400 -12.06 -3.68 -7.73
C SER A 400 -12.36 -4.30 -9.10
N MET A 401 -11.34 -4.81 -9.79
CA MET A 401 -11.48 -5.56 -11.05
C MET A 401 -12.32 -6.81 -10.86
N MET A 402 -12.07 -7.61 -9.83
CA MET A 402 -12.84 -8.81 -9.52
C MET A 402 -14.30 -8.46 -9.23
N HIS A 403 -14.56 -7.44 -8.41
CA HIS A 403 -15.92 -7.03 -8.08
C HIS A 403 -16.68 -6.47 -9.30
N CYS A 404 -16.02 -5.67 -10.13
CA CYS A 404 -16.59 -5.17 -11.38
C CYS A 404 -16.86 -6.31 -12.35
N SER A 405 -15.93 -7.26 -12.52
CA SER A 405 -16.10 -8.43 -13.40
C SER A 405 -17.30 -9.27 -12.98
N VAL A 406 -17.42 -9.59 -11.68
CA VAL A 406 -18.57 -10.35 -11.16
C VAL A 406 -19.88 -9.58 -11.35
N ALA A 407 -19.90 -8.27 -11.11
CA ALA A 407 -21.08 -7.45 -11.37
C ALA A 407 -21.47 -7.47 -12.86
N CYS A 408 -20.51 -7.27 -13.76
CA CYS A 408 -20.74 -7.33 -15.21
C CYS A 408 -21.25 -8.70 -15.66
N LEU A 409 -20.71 -9.80 -15.13
CA LEU A 409 -21.20 -11.15 -15.41
C LEU A 409 -22.62 -11.36 -14.90
N CYS A 410 -22.95 -10.88 -13.69
CA CYS A 410 -24.32 -10.92 -13.18
C CYS A 410 -25.28 -10.13 -14.07
N VAL A 411 -24.90 -8.92 -14.53
CA VAL A 411 -25.75 -8.13 -15.44
C VAL A 411 -25.91 -8.83 -16.78
N ALA A 412 -24.84 -9.39 -17.35
CA ALA A 412 -24.90 -10.11 -18.61
C ALA A 412 -25.78 -11.37 -18.53
N ASP A 413 -25.66 -12.14 -17.44
CA ASP A 413 -26.51 -13.30 -17.18
C ASP A 413 -27.98 -12.89 -17.01
N MET A 414 -28.27 -11.81 -16.27
CA MET A 414 -29.63 -11.27 -16.14
C MET A 414 -30.18 -10.75 -17.47
N MET A 415 -29.34 -10.22 -18.37
CA MET A 415 -29.71 -9.85 -19.74
C MET A 415 -29.78 -11.04 -20.70
N SER A 416 -29.60 -12.27 -20.21
CA SER A 416 -29.58 -13.49 -21.02
C SER A 416 -28.58 -13.45 -22.19
N TRP A 417 -27.45 -12.76 -21.98
CA TRP A 417 -26.38 -12.61 -22.98
C TRP A 417 -26.83 -11.95 -24.31
N ASP A 418 -27.86 -11.09 -24.27
CA ASP A 418 -28.33 -10.28 -25.40
C ASP A 418 -27.27 -9.26 -25.88
N ASN A 419 -27.51 -8.59 -27.01
CA ASN A 419 -26.58 -7.62 -27.61
C ASN A 419 -26.20 -6.46 -26.69
N ARG A 420 -27.06 -6.14 -25.71
CA ARG A 420 -26.81 -5.15 -24.67
C ARG A 420 -25.60 -5.51 -23.80
N CYS A 421 -25.17 -6.77 -23.76
CA CYS A 421 -23.96 -7.20 -23.08
C CYS A 421 -22.67 -6.57 -23.66
N TRP A 422 -22.66 -6.14 -24.93
CA TRP A 422 -21.55 -5.36 -25.48
C TRP A 422 -21.41 -3.99 -24.78
N ALA A 423 -22.52 -3.38 -24.37
CA ALA A 423 -22.49 -2.14 -23.60
C ALA A 423 -21.98 -2.38 -22.16
N VAL A 424 -22.35 -3.51 -21.55
CA VAL A 424 -21.79 -3.94 -20.25
C VAL A 424 -20.28 -4.17 -20.35
N GLY A 425 -19.83 -4.84 -21.41
CA GLY A 425 -18.41 -5.02 -21.73
C GLY A 425 -17.68 -3.68 -21.93
N SER A 426 -18.32 -2.73 -22.63
CA SER A 426 -17.77 -1.38 -22.82
C SER A 426 -17.61 -0.65 -21.48
N ALA A 427 -18.63 -0.70 -20.61
CA ALA A 427 -18.56 -0.14 -19.27
C ALA A 427 -17.43 -0.77 -18.41
N PHE A 428 -17.24 -2.09 -18.53
CA PHE A 428 -16.12 -2.78 -17.88
C PHE A 428 -14.77 -2.26 -18.38
N VAL A 429 -14.60 -2.10 -19.70
CA VAL A 429 -13.35 -1.58 -20.28
C VAL A 429 -13.10 -0.13 -19.86
N TRP A 430 -14.13 0.72 -19.79
CA TRP A 430 -14.01 2.08 -19.25
C TRP A 430 -13.59 2.08 -17.78
N PHE A 431 -14.16 1.19 -16.98
CA PHE A 431 -13.76 1.02 -15.59
C PHE A 431 -12.28 0.60 -15.46
N VAL A 432 -11.83 -0.37 -16.27
CA VAL A 432 -10.41 -0.78 -16.35
C VAL A 432 -9.53 0.40 -16.74
N TRP A 433 -9.93 1.17 -17.75
CA TRP A 433 -9.19 2.33 -18.21
C TRP A 433 -9.02 3.37 -17.10
N VAL A 434 -10.08 3.71 -16.36
CA VAL A 434 -10.00 4.64 -15.21
C VAL A 434 -8.96 4.16 -14.19
N GLN A 435 -8.90 2.86 -13.93
CA GLN A 435 -7.94 2.26 -13.00
C GLN A 435 -6.50 2.24 -13.53
N LEU A 436 -6.32 2.15 -14.86
CA LEU A 436 -5.01 2.14 -15.51
C LEU A 436 -4.42 3.54 -15.70
N LEU A 437 -5.21 4.61 -15.57
CA LEU A 437 -4.73 5.97 -15.75
C LEU A 437 -3.54 6.31 -14.84
N ASP A 438 -3.50 5.75 -13.63
CA ASP A 438 -2.37 5.93 -12.72
C ASP A 438 -1.04 5.43 -13.30
N ALA A 439 -1.04 4.52 -14.29
CA ALA A 439 0.14 4.04 -14.99
C ALA A 439 0.59 4.92 -16.17
N VAL A 440 -0.23 5.89 -16.59
CA VAL A 440 0.12 6.85 -17.65
C VAL A 440 0.95 7.97 -17.04
N THR A 441 2.20 8.10 -17.47
CA THR A 441 3.17 9.06 -16.91
C THR A 441 2.84 10.50 -17.30
N PRO A 442 3.27 11.51 -16.52
CA PRO A 442 2.98 12.92 -16.82
C PRO A 442 3.36 13.37 -18.24
N PRO A 443 4.54 13.00 -18.80
CA PRO A 443 4.89 13.37 -20.18
C PRO A 443 3.90 12.84 -21.20
N VAL A 444 3.49 11.58 -21.06
CA VAL A 444 2.52 10.93 -21.96
C VAL A 444 1.14 11.59 -21.83
N ARG A 445 0.71 11.94 -20.61
CA ARG A 445 -0.55 12.68 -20.41
C ARG A 445 -0.52 14.04 -21.09
N ARG A 446 0.60 14.77 -21.06
CA ARG A 446 0.76 16.04 -21.79
C ARG A 446 0.69 15.86 -23.29
N GLN A 447 1.33 14.83 -23.84
CA GLN A 447 1.24 14.51 -25.26
C GLN A 447 -0.20 14.24 -25.72
N LEU A 448 -0.98 13.57 -24.86
CA LEU A 448 -2.40 13.26 -25.07
C LEU A 448 -3.35 14.41 -24.65
N LEU A 449 -2.84 15.56 -24.23
CA LEU A 449 -3.62 16.67 -23.61
C LEU A 449 -4.68 16.17 -22.62
N PHE A 450 -4.33 15.12 -21.88
CA PHE A 450 -5.27 14.42 -21.03
C PHE A 450 -5.45 15.15 -19.71
N SER A 451 -6.69 15.52 -19.41
CA SER A 451 -7.06 16.19 -18.16
C SER A 451 -7.81 15.25 -17.22
N LYS A 452 -7.52 15.36 -15.91
CA LYS A 452 -8.26 14.62 -14.87
C LYS A 452 -9.77 14.92 -14.89
N VAL A 453 -10.18 16.08 -15.39
CA VAL A 453 -11.61 16.45 -15.50
C VAL A 453 -12.36 15.48 -16.42
N GLN A 454 -11.73 15.00 -17.49
CA GLN A 454 -12.36 14.03 -18.39
C GLN A 454 -12.66 12.70 -17.69
N VAL A 455 -11.81 12.30 -16.73
CA VAL A 455 -12.03 11.11 -15.90
C VAL A 455 -13.26 11.25 -15.02
N VAL A 456 -13.52 12.46 -14.51
CA VAL A 456 -14.71 12.74 -13.69
C VAL A 456 -15.97 12.43 -14.49
N LEU A 457 -16.05 12.86 -15.74
CA LEU A 457 -17.21 12.60 -16.60
C LEU A 457 -17.44 11.09 -16.82
N VAL A 458 -16.37 10.33 -17.12
CA VAL A 458 -16.45 8.87 -17.27
C VAL A 458 -16.88 8.20 -15.97
N LEU A 459 -16.32 8.62 -14.83
CA LEU A 459 -16.68 8.11 -13.50
C LEU A 459 -18.17 8.36 -13.18
N TRP A 460 -18.67 9.56 -13.46
CA TRP A 460 -20.09 9.91 -13.27
C TRP A 460 -21.01 9.08 -14.15
N LEU A 461 -20.63 8.84 -15.40
CA LEU A 461 -21.42 7.98 -16.28
C LEU A 461 -21.45 6.54 -15.77
N LEU A 462 -20.31 5.99 -15.36
CA LEU A 462 -20.24 4.64 -14.78
C LEU A 462 -21.10 4.54 -13.51
N TRP A 463 -21.15 5.60 -12.70
CA TRP A 463 -22.06 5.70 -11.57
C TRP A 463 -23.52 5.72 -11.95
N ALA A 464 -23.90 6.60 -12.88
CA ALA A 464 -25.27 6.69 -13.37
C ALA A 464 -25.72 5.33 -13.93
N LEU A 465 -24.84 4.64 -14.65
CA LEU A 465 -25.12 3.31 -15.17
C LEU A 465 -25.29 2.26 -14.06
N MET A 466 -24.38 2.21 -13.08
CA MET A 466 -24.53 1.30 -11.93
C MET A 466 -25.82 1.57 -11.15
N PHE A 467 -26.16 2.85 -10.94
CA PHE A 467 -27.40 3.24 -10.28
C PHE A 467 -28.63 2.87 -11.11
N ALA A 468 -28.62 3.10 -12.41
CA ALA A 468 -29.70 2.72 -13.32
C ALA A 468 -29.93 1.21 -13.33
N VAL A 469 -28.87 0.40 -13.37
CA VAL A 469 -28.96 -1.07 -13.28
C VAL A 469 -29.49 -1.51 -11.91
N ALA A 470 -29.00 -0.92 -10.81
CA ALA A 470 -29.51 -1.21 -9.47
C ALA A 470 -31.00 -0.85 -9.35
N TYR A 471 -31.38 0.34 -9.83
CA TYR A 471 -32.76 0.82 -9.84
C TYR A 471 -33.67 -0.09 -10.67
N ALA A 472 -33.27 -0.42 -11.90
CA ALA A 472 -33.99 -1.32 -12.78
C ALA A 472 -34.16 -2.72 -12.17
N SER A 473 -33.13 -3.22 -11.48
CA SER A 473 -33.20 -4.53 -10.82
C SER A 473 -34.16 -4.55 -9.63
N VAL A 474 -34.32 -3.44 -8.90
CA VAL A 474 -35.12 -3.38 -7.66
C VAL A 474 -36.56 -2.93 -7.92
N PHE A 475 -36.75 -1.87 -8.69
CA PHE A 475 -38.02 -1.15 -8.78
C PHE A 475 -38.80 -1.42 -10.07
N ILE A 476 -38.14 -1.87 -11.13
CA ILE A 476 -38.82 -2.12 -12.41
C ILE A 476 -39.25 -3.60 -12.46
N PRO A 477 -40.54 -3.89 -12.72
CA PRO A 477 -41.01 -5.27 -12.88
C PRO A 477 -40.21 -6.03 -13.93
N MET A 478 -39.97 -7.33 -13.69
CA MET A 478 -39.13 -8.21 -14.52
C MET A 478 -39.53 -8.18 -16.01
N GLU A 479 -40.83 -8.12 -16.29
CA GLU A 479 -41.38 -8.03 -17.65
C GLU A 479 -40.95 -6.77 -18.41
N ARG A 480 -40.80 -5.64 -17.71
CA ARG A 480 -40.42 -4.35 -18.31
C ARG A 480 -38.92 -4.13 -18.35
N SER A 481 -38.19 -4.60 -17.33
CA SER A 481 -36.74 -4.42 -17.27
C SER A 481 -36.00 -5.34 -18.25
N GLY A 482 -36.59 -6.49 -18.60
CA GLY A 482 -35.89 -7.52 -19.39
C GLY A 482 -34.66 -8.06 -18.67
N LEU A 483 -34.63 -7.94 -17.34
CA LEU A 483 -33.59 -8.47 -16.46
C LEU A 483 -34.16 -9.72 -15.80
N HIS A 484 -33.77 -10.90 -16.29
CA HIS A 484 -34.24 -12.16 -15.78
C HIS A 484 -33.49 -12.55 -14.50
N GLU A 485 -34.23 -12.78 -13.43
CA GLU A 485 -33.68 -13.30 -12.19
C GLU A 485 -33.39 -14.80 -12.37
N ARG A 486 -32.18 -15.22 -11.99
CA ARG A 486 -31.77 -16.62 -12.02
C ARG A 486 -31.34 -17.04 -10.62
N ASP A 487 -31.93 -18.13 -10.16
CA ASP A 487 -31.55 -18.78 -8.91
C ASP A 487 -30.29 -19.60 -9.17
N LEU A 488 -29.20 -19.25 -8.48
CA LEU A 488 -27.92 -19.95 -8.65
C LEU A 488 -27.82 -21.14 -7.70
N VAL A 489 -28.22 -20.93 -6.45
CA VAL A 489 -28.14 -21.96 -5.41
C VAL A 489 -29.31 -21.83 -4.45
N HIS A 490 -30.01 -22.94 -4.23
CA HIS A 490 -31.03 -23.09 -3.19
C HIS A 490 -30.40 -23.76 -1.98
N PHE A 491 -30.63 -23.17 -0.81
CA PHE A 491 -30.18 -23.73 0.46
C PHE A 491 -31.38 -23.92 1.39
N HIS A 492 -31.41 -25.08 2.06
CA HIS A 492 -32.37 -25.37 3.12
C HIS A 492 -31.71 -25.14 4.47
N VAL A 493 -32.17 -24.14 5.22
CA VAL A 493 -31.62 -23.75 6.52
C VAL A 493 -32.71 -23.92 7.57
N GLY A 494 -32.74 -25.10 8.17
CA GLY A 494 -33.89 -25.52 8.97
C GLY A 494 -35.15 -25.58 8.11
N GLN A 495 -36.18 -24.81 8.48
CA GLN A 495 -37.44 -24.74 7.73
C GLN A 495 -37.45 -23.63 6.67
N ASN A 496 -36.45 -22.74 6.64
CA ASN A 496 -36.41 -21.62 5.69
C ASN A 496 -35.62 -22.01 4.45
N VAL A 497 -36.21 -21.78 3.27
CA VAL A 497 -35.51 -21.88 1.99
C VAL A 497 -34.90 -20.53 1.68
N THR A 498 -33.58 -20.44 1.69
CA THR A 498 -32.86 -19.24 1.25
C THR A 498 -32.36 -19.46 -0.16
N VAL A 499 -32.65 -18.51 -1.04
CA VAL A 499 -32.28 -18.58 -2.45
C VAL A 499 -31.22 -17.52 -2.73
N LEU A 500 -30.05 -17.97 -3.21
CA LEU A 500 -29.02 -17.07 -3.69
C LEU A 500 -29.27 -16.77 -5.17
N ASN A 501 -29.94 -15.65 -5.42
CA ASN A 501 -30.23 -15.16 -6.76
C ASN A 501 -29.09 -14.27 -7.31
N THR A 502 -29.01 -14.17 -8.63
CA THR A 502 -28.07 -13.27 -9.33
C THR A 502 -28.27 -11.81 -8.92
N LYS A 503 -29.51 -11.40 -8.68
CA LYS A 503 -29.89 -10.05 -8.24
C LYS A 503 -29.26 -9.62 -6.91
N SER A 504 -29.28 -10.47 -5.88
CA SER A 504 -28.66 -10.18 -4.57
C SER A 504 -27.14 -10.05 -4.69
N ILE A 505 -26.51 -10.93 -5.48
CA ILE A 505 -25.07 -10.84 -5.75
C ILE A 505 -24.75 -9.52 -6.45
N LEU A 506 -25.50 -9.18 -7.51
CA LEU A 506 -25.33 -7.95 -8.25
C LEU A 506 -25.44 -6.72 -7.35
N LEU A 507 -26.54 -6.58 -6.61
CA LEU A 507 -26.80 -5.42 -5.74
C LEU A 507 -25.69 -5.24 -4.71
N ASN A 508 -25.27 -6.32 -4.05
CA ASN A 508 -24.16 -6.27 -3.12
C ASN A 508 -22.87 -5.77 -3.81
N ARG A 509 -22.52 -6.33 -4.98
CA ARG A 509 -21.32 -5.92 -5.72
C ARG A 509 -21.39 -4.46 -6.18
N LEU A 510 -22.55 -3.98 -6.62
CA LEU A 510 -22.77 -2.59 -7.00
C LEU A 510 -22.60 -1.64 -5.80
N ILE A 511 -23.11 -1.98 -4.61
CA ILE A 511 -22.91 -1.18 -3.40
C ILE A 511 -21.42 -1.06 -3.06
N ILE A 512 -20.69 -2.17 -3.09
CA ILE A 512 -19.23 -2.18 -2.82
C ILE A 512 -18.47 -1.37 -3.86
N MET A 513 -18.81 -1.53 -5.14
CA MET A 513 -18.22 -0.77 -6.24
C MET A 513 -18.56 0.72 -6.13
N PHE A 514 -19.77 1.08 -5.71
CA PHE A 514 -20.19 2.46 -5.51
C PHE A 514 -19.30 3.16 -4.48
N PHE A 515 -19.17 2.58 -3.29
CA PHE A 515 -18.28 3.14 -2.27
C PHE A 515 -16.81 3.13 -2.73
N TRP A 516 -16.37 2.06 -3.40
CA TRP A 516 -15.00 2.02 -3.90
C TRP A 516 -14.74 3.11 -4.95
N MET A 517 -15.71 3.39 -5.81
CA MET A 517 -15.62 4.44 -6.82
C MET A 517 -15.69 5.84 -6.19
N GLN A 518 -16.37 6.02 -5.05
CA GLN A 518 -16.33 7.27 -4.27
C GLN A 518 -14.91 7.65 -3.87
N ARG A 519 -14.06 6.65 -3.59
CA ARG A 519 -12.62 6.86 -3.35
C ARG A 519 -11.92 7.44 -4.57
N HIS A 520 -12.18 6.91 -5.76
CA HIS A 520 -11.56 7.38 -7.00
C HIS A 520 -12.08 8.76 -7.35
N ALA A 521 -13.40 8.95 -7.32
CA ALA A 521 -14.06 10.23 -7.50
C ALA A 521 -13.51 11.28 -6.53
N TRP A 522 -13.33 10.97 -5.25
CA TRP A 522 -12.76 11.89 -4.27
C TRP A 522 -11.34 12.33 -4.63
N ASN A 523 -10.47 11.41 -5.07
CA ASN A 523 -9.10 11.77 -5.46
C ASN A 523 -9.08 12.66 -6.71
N VAL A 524 -9.93 12.34 -7.68
CA VAL A 524 -10.01 13.12 -8.91
C VAL A 524 -10.65 14.49 -8.63
N PHE A 525 -11.71 14.53 -7.83
CA PHE A 525 -12.43 15.74 -7.44
C PHE A 525 -11.57 16.67 -6.61
N THR A 526 -10.84 16.16 -5.61
CA THR A 526 -9.90 16.99 -4.83
C THR A 526 -8.81 17.58 -5.72
N GLY A 527 -8.30 16.82 -6.69
CA GLY A 527 -7.40 17.35 -7.72
C GLY A 527 -8.04 18.48 -8.54
N ALA A 528 -9.16 18.19 -9.19
CA ALA A 528 -9.89 19.14 -10.04
C ALA A 528 -10.34 20.39 -9.26
N PHE A 529 -10.79 20.23 -8.02
CA PHE A 529 -11.18 21.32 -7.13
C PHE A 529 -9.99 22.19 -6.78
N THR A 530 -8.82 21.61 -6.44
CA THR A 530 -7.61 22.41 -6.19
C THR A 530 -7.14 23.17 -7.43
N ARG A 531 -7.41 22.66 -8.64
CA ARG A 531 -7.13 23.36 -9.90
C ARG A 531 -8.08 24.51 -10.12
N CYS A 532 -9.39 24.28 -10.00
CA CYS A 532 -10.40 25.33 -10.10
C CYS A 532 -10.15 26.43 -9.07
N TRP A 533 -9.81 26.06 -7.84
CA TRP A 533 -9.46 26.99 -6.76
C TRP A 533 -8.21 27.81 -7.08
N ARG A 534 -7.15 27.20 -7.63
CA ARG A 534 -5.94 27.91 -8.08
C ARG A 534 -6.22 28.86 -9.24
N PHE A 535 -7.13 28.49 -10.14
CA PHE A 535 -7.54 29.37 -11.23
C PHE A 535 -8.31 30.60 -10.70
N LEU A 536 -9.17 30.40 -9.70
CA LEU A 536 -9.90 31.49 -9.04
C LEU A 536 -9.03 32.35 -8.11
N ARG A 537 -7.92 31.81 -7.61
CA ARG A 537 -6.97 32.51 -6.75
C ARG A 537 -5.55 32.31 -7.28
N PRO A 538 -5.12 33.09 -8.28
CA PRO A 538 -3.76 33.02 -8.76
C PRO A 538 -2.80 33.22 -7.57
N PRO A 539 -1.79 32.35 -7.40
CA PRO A 539 -0.83 32.50 -6.32
C PRO A 539 -0.16 33.87 -6.43
N LYS A 540 0.03 34.54 -5.30
CA LYS A 540 0.86 35.76 -5.28
C LYS A 540 2.24 35.39 -5.85
N PRO A 541 2.78 36.16 -6.80
CA PRO A 541 4.10 35.88 -7.35
C PRO A 541 5.10 35.79 -6.19
N SER A 542 5.69 34.62 -5.98
CA SER A 542 6.70 34.44 -4.96
C SER A 542 7.96 35.17 -5.39
N GLU A 543 8.57 35.95 -4.50
CA GLU A 543 9.85 36.65 -4.74
C GLU A 543 11.04 35.70 -4.97
N ILE A 544 10.82 34.39 -4.94
CA ILE A 544 11.83 33.37 -5.22
C ILE A 544 12.09 33.38 -6.74
N PRO A 545 13.36 33.45 -7.18
CA PRO A 545 13.73 33.58 -8.59
C PRO A 545 13.07 32.52 -9.48
N GLU A 546 12.58 32.96 -10.65
CA GLU A 546 11.75 32.20 -11.59
C GLU A 546 12.33 30.84 -12.06
N GLU A 547 13.63 30.60 -11.86
CA GLU A 547 14.30 29.35 -12.25
C GLU A 547 13.75 28.09 -11.51
N GLU A 548 13.05 28.25 -10.38
CA GLU A 548 12.45 27.13 -9.63
C GLU A 548 10.93 27.01 -9.71
N ALA A 549 10.25 27.87 -10.47
CA ALA A 549 8.80 27.76 -10.67
C ALA A 549 8.48 26.43 -11.39
N THR A 550 8.10 25.43 -10.61
CA THR A 550 7.69 24.13 -11.12
C THR A 550 6.35 24.34 -11.82
N ASP A 551 6.26 23.95 -13.10
CA ASP A 551 5.03 24.05 -13.86
C ASP A 551 3.90 23.36 -13.07
N PRO A 552 2.85 24.09 -12.67
CA PRO A 552 1.79 23.58 -11.80
C PRO A 552 1.09 22.35 -12.37
N ASP A 553 1.15 22.17 -13.70
CA ASP A 553 0.62 21.00 -14.38
C ASP A 553 1.47 19.74 -14.13
N GLU A 554 2.79 19.86 -13.85
CA GLU A 554 3.64 18.71 -13.50
C GLU A 554 3.26 18.07 -12.16
N GLU A 555 2.97 18.90 -11.16
CA GLU A 555 2.66 18.42 -9.80
C GLU A 555 1.31 17.73 -9.75
N GLU A 556 0.35 18.18 -10.55
CA GLU A 556 -1.00 17.59 -10.54
C GLU A 556 -1.02 16.21 -11.21
N LEU A 557 -0.24 16.00 -12.27
CA LEU A 557 -0.32 14.81 -13.12
C LEU A 557 0.25 13.54 -12.47
N SER A 558 0.84 13.61 -11.28
CA SER A 558 1.67 12.51 -10.75
C SER A 558 1.37 12.05 -9.33
N THR A 559 0.23 12.44 -8.76
CA THR A 559 -0.16 12.05 -7.40
C THR A 559 -0.33 10.52 -7.27
N MET A 560 0.71 9.83 -6.82
CA MET A 560 0.69 8.41 -6.49
C MET A 560 0.65 8.20 -4.99
N ARG A 561 0.21 7.02 -4.56
CA ARG A 561 0.13 6.68 -3.14
C ARG A 561 1.30 5.80 -2.73
N GLY A 562 2.21 6.33 -1.92
CA GLY A 562 3.31 5.59 -1.30
C GLY A 562 2.94 5.05 0.08
N SER A 563 3.50 3.90 0.48
CA SER A 563 3.44 3.45 1.89
C SER A 563 4.62 4.01 2.69
N LEU A 564 4.42 4.31 3.97
CA LEU A 564 5.49 4.81 4.86
C LEU A 564 6.09 3.73 5.76
N GLU A 565 7.38 3.86 6.08
CA GLU A 565 8.04 3.09 7.15
C GLU A 565 8.56 4.03 8.22
N TYR A 566 8.40 3.63 9.47
CA TYR A 566 8.98 4.32 10.60
C TYR A 566 9.77 3.32 11.46
N PHE A 567 10.82 3.82 12.09
CA PHE A 567 11.62 3.02 12.99
C PHE A 567 10.94 2.95 14.36
N CYS A 568 10.58 1.75 14.82
CA CYS A 568 9.99 1.57 16.15
C CYS A 568 11.07 1.06 17.12
N PRO A 569 11.60 1.92 18.03
CA PRO A 569 12.64 1.51 18.98
C PRO A 569 12.08 0.58 20.07
N PHE A 570 10.77 0.63 20.31
CA PHE A 570 10.13 -0.11 21.38
C PHE A 570 10.11 -1.61 21.10
N GLU A 571 10.47 -2.39 22.12
CA GLU A 571 10.29 -3.83 22.11
C GLU A 571 8.79 -4.15 22.03
N THR A 572 8.39 -4.88 21.00
CA THR A 572 7.06 -5.51 20.98
C THR A 572 6.97 -6.44 22.17
N PHE A 573 5.84 -6.47 22.88
CA PHE A 573 5.67 -7.37 24.02
C PHE A 573 6.07 -8.79 23.59
N PRO A 574 7.12 -9.38 24.20
CA PRO A 574 7.59 -10.68 23.77
C PRO A 574 6.45 -11.66 23.97
N GLY A 575 5.86 -12.10 22.86
CA GLY A 575 4.76 -13.05 22.91
C GLY A 575 5.20 -14.31 23.66
N VAL A 576 4.19 -15.07 24.10
CA VAL A 576 4.20 -16.35 24.85
C VAL A 576 5.23 -17.41 24.36
N ARG A 577 5.98 -17.13 23.28
CA ARG A 577 7.09 -17.94 22.77
C ARG A 577 8.14 -18.25 23.82
N ARG A 578 8.46 -17.35 24.77
CA ARG A 578 9.38 -17.69 25.89
C ARG A 578 8.78 -18.76 26.80
N ILE A 579 7.50 -18.62 27.18
CA ILE A 579 6.79 -19.54 28.07
C ILE A 579 6.63 -20.92 27.42
N PHE A 580 6.26 -20.98 26.14
CA PHE A 580 6.19 -22.27 25.43
C PHE A 580 7.57 -22.86 25.13
N SER A 581 8.59 -22.04 24.89
CA SER A 581 9.97 -22.55 24.72
C SER A 581 10.57 -23.06 26.03
N SER A 582 10.18 -22.50 27.18
CA SER A 582 10.56 -23.02 28.49
C SER A 582 9.81 -24.30 28.83
N LEU A 583 8.50 -24.37 28.55
CA LEU A 583 7.71 -25.60 28.71
C LEU A 583 8.18 -26.73 27.80
N ARG A 584 8.67 -26.42 26.58
CA ARG A 584 9.23 -27.45 25.68
C ARG A 584 10.61 -27.93 26.12
N ARG A 585 11.36 -27.14 26.91
CA ARG A 585 12.69 -27.52 27.42
C ARG A 585 12.65 -28.36 28.70
N SER A 586 11.51 -28.46 29.38
CA SER A 586 11.40 -29.19 30.65
C SER A 586 10.98 -30.66 30.52
N SER A 587 10.90 -31.26 29.33
CA SER A 587 10.47 -32.68 29.16
C SER A 587 11.52 -33.65 28.63
N THR A 588 12.81 -33.27 28.57
CA THR A 588 13.89 -34.20 28.21
C THR A 588 14.98 -34.23 29.28
N SER A 589 14.61 -34.65 30.49
CA SER A 589 15.52 -35.33 31.41
C SER A 589 15.22 -36.82 31.29
N GLY A 590 15.82 -37.46 30.28
CA GLY A 590 15.56 -38.86 29.96
C GLY A 590 16.53 -39.35 28.90
N ARG A 591 17.67 -39.89 29.36
CA ARG A 591 18.71 -40.62 28.62
C ARG A 591 19.39 -39.87 27.47
N SER A 592 20.58 -39.37 27.82
CA SER A 592 21.74 -39.24 26.94
C SER A 592 21.84 -40.41 25.96
N THR A 593 21.49 -40.17 24.70
CA THR A 593 22.05 -40.90 23.57
C THR A 593 22.77 -39.88 22.71
N ARG A 594 24.09 -40.08 22.65
CA ARG A 594 25.08 -39.24 21.99
C ARG A 594 24.87 -39.30 20.47
N ARG A 595 23.93 -38.52 19.93
CA ARG A 595 23.89 -38.24 18.49
C ARG A 595 24.84 -37.08 18.18
N VAL A 596 25.94 -37.42 17.53
CA VAL A 596 26.82 -36.47 16.83
C VAL A 596 25.99 -35.77 15.77
N SER A 597 25.49 -34.57 16.07
CA SER A 597 24.86 -33.72 15.06
C SER A 597 25.94 -32.95 14.32
N ILE A 598 26.28 -33.45 13.14
CA ILE A 598 26.97 -32.69 12.09
C ILE A 598 25.99 -31.61 11.64
N THR A 599 26.01 -30.46 12.30
CA THR A 599 25.41 -29.23 11.77
C THR A 599 26.54 -28.25 11.56
N GLY A 600 27.13 -28.34 10.37
CA GLY A 600 28.04 -27.34 9.84
C GLY A 600 27.38 -25.96 9.93
N ARG A 601 28.14 -25.00 10.46
CA ARG A 601 27.84 -23.57 10.38
C ARG A 601 27.62 -23.19 8.92
N HIS A 602 26.37 -23.11 8.48
CA HIS A 602 26.02 -22.39 7.25
C HIS A 602 26.26 -20.90 7.51
N ARG A 603 27.48 -20.45 7.21
CA ARG A 603 27.77 -19.05 6.86
C ARG A 603 26.90 -18.75 5.65
N VAL A 604 25.78 -18.07 5.86
CA VAL A 604 24.99 -17.47 4.78
C VAL A 604 25.85 -16.35 4.19
N ARG A 605 26.67 -16.68 3.19
CA ARG A 605 27.22 -15.68 2.28
C ARG A 605 26.03 -15.05 1.58
N ARG A 606 25.73 -13.79 1.94
CA ARG A 606 24.87 -12.93 1.13
C ARG A 606 25.51 -12.82 -0.24
N LEU A 607 24.97 -13.53 -1.22
CA LEU A 607 25.19 -13.21 -2.63
C LEU A 607 24.55 -11.85 -2.87
N SER A 608 25.41 -10.86 -3.09
CA SER A 608 25.04 -9.54 -3.56
C SER A 608 24.29 -9.69 -4.87
N SER A 609 23.03 -9.26 -4.90
CA SER A 609 22.18 -9.19 -6.09
C SER A 609 22.61 -8.11 -7.09
N ALA A 610 23.83 -7.58 -6.98
CA ALA A 610 24.41 -6.62 -7.91
C ALA A 610 24.86 -7.23 -9.26
N ILE A 611 24.83 -8.56 -9.41
CA ILE A 611 25.32 -9.25 -10.63
C ILE A 611 24.19 -9.59 -11.63
N LEU A 612 22.91 -9.46 -11.26
CA LEU A 612 21.78 -9.81 -12.15
C LEU A 612 21.27 -8.66 -13.04
N LEU A 613 21.94 -7.50 -13.05
CA LEU A 613 21.54 -6.34 -13.88
C LEU A 613 22.61 -5.90 -14.90
N SER A 614 23.70 -6.65 -15.09
CA SER A 614 24.61 -6.46 -16.23
C SER A 614 24.44 -7.63 -17.20
N GLY A 615 23.42 -7.53 -18.07
CA GLY A 615 23.07 -8.59 -19.00
C GLY A 615 22.65 -8.06 -20.37
N VAL A 616 23.42 -7.15 -20.96
CA VAL A 616 23.51 -6.96 -22.42
C VAL A 616 24.93 -6.48 -22.75
N VAL A 617 25.84 -7.41 -23.03
CA VAL A 617 27.09 -7.14 -23.74
C VAL A 617 27.13 -8.14 -24.90
N GLY A 618 27.17 -7.62 -26.12
CA GLY A 618 27.26 -8.40 -27.36
C GLY A 618 28.58 -9.19 -27.47
N PRO A 619 28.67 -10.11 -28.44
CA PRO A 619 29.75 -11.07 -28.50
C PRO A 619 31.04 -10.38 -28.97
N SER A 620 32.09 -10.47 -28.15
CA SER A 620 33.46 -10.24 -28.62
C SER A 620 34.31 -11.47 -28.28
N VAL A 621 34.84 -12.04 -29.36
CA VAL A 621 35.66 -13.24 -29.43
C VAL A 621 37.13 -12.82 -29.28
N LYS A 622 37.83 -13.35 -28.27
CA LYS A 622 39.20 -13.92 -28.32
C LYS A 622 39.87 -13.98 -26.93
N GLN A 623 40.42 -15.17 -26.63
CA GLN A 623 41.70 -15.50 -25.97
C GLN A 623 42.14 -14.64 -24.76
N GLN A 624 42.61 -15.21 -23.64
CA GLN A 624 43.78 -16.10 -23.59
C GLN A 624 43.94 -16.73 -22.19
N GLN A 625 44.50 -17.95 -22.17
CA GLN A 625 44.95 -18.75 -21.02
C GLN A 625 45.88 -17.95 -20.07
N LYS A 626 45.99 -18.21 -18.75
CA LYS A 626 46.78 -19.30 -18.09
C LYS A 626 46.93 -18.93 -16.55
N PRO A 627 47.65 -19.66 -15.66
CA PRO A 627 47.08 -20.68 -14.77
C PRO A 627 47.29 -20.48 -13.24
N ARG A 628 46.71 -21.43 -12.49
CA ARG A 628 46.88 -21.82 -11.06
C ARG A 628 48.28 -21.66 -10.44
N ARG A 629 48.32 -21.31 -9.14
CA ARG A 629 49.19 -21.83 -8.05
C ARG A 629 48.59 -21.40 -6.70
N GLY A 630 48.24 -22.31 -5.78
CA GLY A 630 49.03 -22.75 -4.59
C GLY A 630 48.44 -22.07 -3.34
N ALA A 631 47.82 -22.69 -2.33
CA ALA A 631 48.18 -23.80 -1.42
C ALA A 631 49.24 -23.44 -0.34
N PHE A 632 48.81 -23.56 0.92
CA PHE A 632 49.53 -23.74 2.21
C PHE A 632 50.16 -22.56 2.99
N GLY A 633 50.03 -22.70 4.33
CA GLY A 633 50.81 -22.05 5.41
C GLY A 633 50.10 -20.85 6.06
N GLN A 634 50.06 -20.61 7.37
CA GLN A 634 50.72 -21.22 8.52
C GLN A 634 50.09 -20.63 9.81
N ARG A 635 50.10 -21.41 10.90
CA ARG A 635 49.87 -20.98 12.30
C ARG A 635 51.19 -20.43 12.87
N SER A 636 51.13 -19.43 13.77
CA SER A 636 51.57 -19.50 15.19
C SER A 636 51.86 -18.12 15.80
N CYS A 637 51.93 -18.12 17.14
CA CYS A 637 52.50 -17.13 18.08
C CYS A 637 51.59 -15.95 18.46
N ASP A 638 51.07 -15.89 19.68
CA ASP A 638 51.71 -15.74 21.02
C ASP A 638 51.89 -14.26 21.37
N SER A 639 51.26 -13.85 22.46
CA SER A 639 51.91 -13.06 23.52
C SER A 639 50.94 -12.87 24.70
N GLN A 640 51.28 -13.52 25.81
CA GLN A 640 50.87 -13.16 27.17
C GLN A 640 51.34 -11.75 27.52
N GLY A 641 50.63 -11.10 28.44
CA GLY A 641 50.97 -9.81 29.02
C GLY A 641 50.14 -9.58 30.28
N GLU A 642 50.59 -10.20 31.35
CA GLU A 642 50.14 -10.12 32.73
C GLU A 642 50.63 -8.80 33.37
N ASN A 643 49.77 -8.11 34.14
CA ASN A 643 50.18 -7.43 35.37
C ASN A 643 48.96 -6.81 36.10
N ASP A 644 48.85 -7.22 37.36
CA ASP A 644 48.00 -6.68 38.41
C ASP A 644 48.44 -5.27 38.84
N HIS A 645 47.48 -4.46 39.32
CA HIS A 645 47.60 -3.80 40.62
C HIS A 645 46.27 -3.20 41.09
N GLN A 646 45.92 -3.57 42.33
CA GLN A 646 44.89 -2.97 43.18
C GLN A 646 45.14 -1.48 43.46
N THR A 647 44.07 -0.69 43.64
CA THR A 647 43.76 0.03 44.89
C THR A 647 42.44 0.83 44.77
N ASN A 648 41.56 0.62 45.74
CA ASN A 648 40.36 1.42 46.06
C ASN A 648 40.76 2.52 47.08
N PRO A 649 39.86 3.35 47.62
CA PRO A 649 38.74 4.12 47.06
C PRO A 649 38.86 5.62 47.43
N LYS A 650 38.08 6.52 46.80
CA LYS A 650 37.83 7.87 47.37
C LYS A 650 36.41 8.38 47.12
N THR A 651 35.76 8.62 48.25
CA THR A 651 34.58 9.43 48.55
C THR A 651 34.59 10.81 47.90
N ARG A 652 33.44 11.25 47.36
CA ARG A 652 33.07 12.67 47.30
C ARG A 652 31.55 12.86 47.40
N SER A 653 31.15 13.36 48.55
CA SER A 653 29.91 14.08 48.86
C SER A 653 29.77 15.34 48.02
N TRP A 654 28.60 15.61 47.45
CA TRP A 654 28.18 16.98 47.11
C TRP A 654 26.72 17.17 47.55
N THR A 655 26.53 18.25 48.30
CA THR A 655 25.34 18.69 49.03
C THR A 655 24.48 19.65 48.21
N ASN A 656 23.17 19.62 48.51
CA ASN A 656 22.23 20.75 48.57
C ASN A 656 22.10 21.71 47.38
N SER A 657 20.94 21.68 46.72
CA SER A 657 20.27 22.90 46.22
C SER A 657 18.76 22.70 46.28
N ALA A 658 18.08 23.66 46.90
CA ALA A 658 16.65 23.68 47.18
C ALA A 658 15.78 23.86 45.91
N PRO A 659 14.49 23.45 45.96
CA PRO A 659 13.53 23.68 44.88
C PRO A 659 12.88 25.07 44.99
N GLY A 660 13.02 25.86 43.92
CA GLY A 660 12.29 27.11 43.72
C GLY A 660 10.85 26.85 43.30
N MET A 661 9.94 27.32 44.14
CA MET A 661 8.50 27.40 43.94
C MET A 661 8.19 28.60 43.04
N VAL A 662 7.43 28.42 41.96
CA VAL A 662 6.84 29.52 41.17
C VAL A 662 5.34 29.27 41.09
N ARG A 663 4.58 30.22 41.62
CA ARG A 663 3.13 30.39 41.46
C ARG A 663 2.90 31.47 40.40
N ASP A 664 1.90 31.18 39.56
CA ASP A 664 0.90 32.04 38.92
C ASP A 664 1.32 33.41 38.37
N GLU A 665 1.23 33.53 37.03
CA GLU A 665 0.25 34.38 36.32
C GLU A 665 -0.22 33.66 35.04
#